data_AF-A0A4R6WHF7-F1
#
_entry.id   AF-A0A4R6WHF7-F1
#
_cell.length_a   1.000
_cell.length_b   1.000
_cell.length_c   1.000
_cell.angle_alpha   90.00
_cell.angle_beta   90.00
_cell.angle_gamma   90.00
#
_symmetry.space_group_name_H-M   'P 1'
#
loop_
_entity.id
_entity.type
_entity.pdbx_description
1 polymer ?
#
loop_
_entity_poly.entity_id
_entity_poly.type
_entity_poly.pdbx_seq_one_letter_code
_entity_poly.pdbx_strand_id
1 'polypeptide(L)'
;MNKKFHYSRRSFIHASLITGLGLSLNLYSCTKSVAEPAEPTTPDSGGGDDGKLSITGVLIAAHIDATKGSEYSISGKGFATGDQLYFESRANLTATGKYTITSKNVTADQISFVFPMDIPSDSYRVSVKRGAQSFLLGTTILNLYFNANIPDKAGMTVKGVVYAAGVGIANVVVSDGFEVTTTDQDGVYYLPSNKKGRYVFVSIPGNYEVATSMNAPQFFQRLNLPADVVETKDFELKAVNNEKHAVMILGDMHLARRTDDINQFQKGFLPDVNKSIQAYKSAGNKVYALTLGDMTWESYWYSNNYALPQYLTEMNKIEAMVFNTMGNHDNDPKASGDWESENTYRTIIGPTYYSFNLGKVHYVVLDNIEYLNVNEARNYNTKIVENQIEWLKKDLATITDKSTPIVVAMHAHLHSNPSLNSSGSETTGYRITNAADFVNALKGFTTVHVVTGHTHINYNVELATAPNIMEHNTGAVCATWWWTGNVGYAGNHICKDGAPGGYGIWEMQGRDLKWKYKAIGESEDYQFRAYDLNQVHLTKDKYAPAYTGSEWNTYAAEYANPNKNNEVLINVWNYDKGWKVEVTENGTPLTVNRVRMRDPLHIISYSAQRLNRNAVPTEDFVTTLTAHMFKVKASSSTSTLEIRVTDRFGKVYRESMVRPKTLGYLMK
;
A
#
# COMPACT_ATOMS: atom_id res chain seq x y z
N MET A 1 -17.78 -54.74 -6.28
CA MET A 1 -16.66 -55.52 -6.87
C MET A 1 -15.72 -54.53 -7.55
N ASN A 2 -14.72 -54.02 -6.83
CA ASN A 2 -13.32 -54.47 -6.91
C ASN A 2 -12.76 -54.55 -8.34
N LYS A 3 -11.85 -53.62 -8.68
CA LYS A 3 -10.64 -53.92 -9.43
C LYS A 3 -9.53 -52.91 -9.10
N LYS A 4 -8.58 -53.41 -8.31
CA LYS A 4 -7.26 -52.82 -8.05
C LYS A 4 -6.45 -52.79 -9.35
N PHE A 5 -5.68 -51.73 -9.56
CA PHE A 5 -4.52 -51.78 -10.45
C PHE A 5 -3.25 -51.66 -9.63
N HIS A 6 -2.46 -52.73 -9.67
CA HIS A 6 -1.07 -52.77 -9.23
C HIS A 6 -0.18 -52.27 -10.36
N TYR A 7 0.83 -51.45 -10.04
CA TYR A 7 2.03 -51.34 -10.87
C TYR A 7 3.28 -51.52 -10.01
N SER A 8 4.07 -52.51 -10.42
CA SER A 8 5.32 -52.95 -9.81
C SER A 8 6.50 -52.12 -10.31
N ARG A 9 7.44 -51.84 -9.40
CA ARG A 9 8.78 -51.30 -9.70
C ARG A 9 9.59 -52.28 -10.55
N ARG A 10 10.26 -51.79 -11.60
CA ARG A 10 11.57 -52.27 -12.04
C ARG A 10 12.48 -51.11 -12.42
N SER A 11 13.71 -51.27 -11.97
CA SER A 11 14.87 -50.39 -12.05
C SER A 11 15.35 -50.12 -13.48
N PHE A 12 15.93 -48.95 -13.73
CA PHE A 12 17.03 -48.80 -14.69
C PHE A 12 18.02 -47.71 -14.26
N ILE A 13 19.25 -47.90 -14.74
CA ILE A 13 20.56 -47.45 -14.27
C ILE A 13 20.90 -45.99 -14.63
N HIS A 14 21.74 -45.40 -13.77
CA HIS A 14 22.62 -44.24 -13.92
C HIS A 14 22.86 -43.66 -15.33
N ALA A 15 22.78 -42.33 -15.42
CA ALA A 15 23.78 -41.51 -16.11
C ALA A 15 23.85 -40.12 -15.47
N SER A 16 25.06 -39.76 -15.04
CA SER A 16 25.41 -38.49 -14.38
C SER A 16 25.45 -37.33 -15.38
N LEU A 17 24.98 -36.15 -14.96
CA LEU A 17 25.50 -34.88 -15.46
C LEU A 17 25.34 -33.80 -14.38
N ILE A 18 26.49 -33.34 -13.90
CA ILE A 18 26.68 -32.24 -12.96
C ILE A 18 26.51 -30.94 -13.73
N THR A 19 25.55 -30.10 -13.35
CA THR A 19 25.73 -28.64 -13.38
C THR A 19 25.03 -28.05 -12.16
N GLY A 20 25.76 -27.20 -11.44
CA GLY A 20 25.47 -26.82 -10.07
C GLY A 20 24.30 -25.84 -9.92
N LEU A 21 23.56 -26.04 -8.85
CA LEU A 21 22.88 -25.02 -8.08
C LEU A 21 22.67 -25.59 -6.68
N GLY A 22 23.42 -25.05 -5.72
CA GLY A 22 23.29 -25.38 -4.32
C GLY A 22 21.96 -24.86 -3.78
N LEU A 23 21.02 -25.77 -3.55
CA LEU A 23 19.90 -25.61 -2.63
C LEU A 23 19.75 -26.92 -1.86
N SER A 24 20.24 -26.95 -0.63
CA SER A 24 19.97 -28.03 0.32
C SER A 24 18.58 -27.84 0.93
N LEU A 25 17.57 -28.49 0.36
CA LEU A 25 16.32 -28.78 1.07
C LEU A 25 16.56 -29.93 2.05
N ASN A 26 16.58 -29.66 3.36
CA ASN A 26 16.51 -30.69 4.38
C ASN A 26 15.03 -31.05 4.64
N LEU A 27 14.57 -32.11 3.98
CA LEU A 27 13.31 -32.78 4.31
C LEU A 27 13.57 -33.82 5.42
N TYR A 28 13.16 -33.52 6.65
CA TYR A 28 13.10 -34.53 7.70
C TYR A 28 11.81 -35.34 7.56
N SER A 29 11.95 -36.58 7.08
CA SER A 29 10.91 -37.60 7.14
C SER A 29 10.99 -38.32 8.48
N CYS A 30 9.92 -38.24 9.28
CA CYS A 30 9.73 -39.06 10.48
C CYS A 30 9.55 -40.54 10.08
N THR A 31 10.44 -41.41 10.52
CA THR A 31 10.16 -42.84 10.66
C THR A 31 10.28 -43.24 12.12
N LYS A 32 9.15 -43.71 12.68
CA LYS A 32 9.06 -44.41 13.96
C LYS A 32 9.97 -45.65 13.93
N SER A 33 10.83 -45.81 14.93
CA SER A 33 11.21 -47.13 15.42
C SER A 33 10.79 -47.26 16.87
N VAL A 34 10.18 -48.41 17.16
CA VAL A 34 9.76 -48.88 18.46
C VAL A 34 10.93 -49.64 19.06
N ALA A 35 11.28 -49.33 20.31
CA ALA A 35 11.97 -50.25 21.20
C ALA A 35 11.43 -50.00 22.62
N GLU A 36 10.94 -51.07 23.25
CA GLU A 36 10.46 -51.13 24.63
C GLU A 36 11.59 -50.85 25.66
N PRO A 37 11.23 -50.45 26.89
CA PRO A 37 12.17 -49.91 27.86
C PRO A 37 12.89 -51.01 28.65
N ALA A 38 14.19 -50.82 28.89
CA ALA A 38 14.91 -51.55 29.93
C ALA A 38 14.69 -50.87 31.29
N GLU A 39 14.36 -51.67 32.30
CA GLU A 39 14.13 -51.28 33.69
C GLU A 39 15.39 -50.75 34.41
N PRO A 40 15.22 -50.05 35.55
CA PRO A 40 16.17 -49.07 36.06
C PRO A 40 17.30 -49.69 36.89
N THR A 41 18.52 -49.23 36.64
CA THR A 41 19.61 -49.36 37.61
C THR A 41 19.88 -48.00 38.26
N THR A 42 19.74 -47.96 39.58
CA THR A 42 20.25 -46.90 40.47
C THR A 42 21.15 -47.53 41.52
N PRO A 43 22.05 -46.79 42.18
CA PRO A 43 22.84 -45.66 41.71
C PRO A 43 24.34 -45.89 41.99
N ASP A 44 25.23 -45.46 41.09
CA ASP A 44 26.64 -45.37 41.46
C ASP A 44 26.91 -44.01 42.12
N SER A 45 27.04 -44.04 43.43
CA SER A 45 27.51 -42.95 44.27
C SER A 45 29.03 -42.83 44.13
N GLY A 46 29.48 -42.09 43.13
CA GLY A 46 30.88 -41.75 42.92
C GLY A 46 31.03 -40.25 42.75
N GLY A 47 31.28 -39.55 43.86
CA GLY A 47 31.74 -38.16 43.84
C GLY A 47 33.10 -38.06 43.16
N GLY A 48 33.08 -37.57 41.92
CA GLY A 48 34.24 -37.11 41.18
C GLY A 48 33.84 -35.80 40.52
N ASP A 49 34.20 -34.69 41.15
CA ASP A 49 34.07 -33.36 40.57
C ASP A 49 35.15 -33.21 39.49
N ASP A 50 34.92 -33.85 38.34
CA ASP A 50 35.60 -33.54 37.10
C ASP A 50 35.17 -32.11 36.76
N GLY A 51 35.83 -31.07 37.29
CA GLY A 51 35.38 -29.67 37.36
C GLY A 51 34.83 -29.05 36.06
N LYS A 52 33.72 -29.57 35.56
CA LYS A 52 33.06 -29.42 34.27
C LYS A 52 31.61 -29.13 34.61
N LEU A 53 31.18 -27.92 34.28
CA LEU A 53 29.84 -27.42 34.53
C LEU A 53 28.78 -28.45 34.13
N SER A 54 28.00 -28.91 35.11
CA SER A 54 26.91 -29.85 34.95
C SER A 54 25.73 -29.37 35.76
N ILE A 55 24.58 -29.17 35.10
CA ILE A 55 23.31 -28.83 35.75
C ILE A 55 22.37 -30.01 35.59
N THR A 56 21.83 -30.51 36.70
CA THR A 56 20.89 -31.65 36.69
C THR A 56 19.50 -31.21 37.11
N GLY A 57 18.47 -32.01 36.79
CA GLY A 57 17.09 -31.71 37.19
C GLY A 57 16.55 -30.39 36.64
N VAL A 58 17.05 -29.94 35.47
CA VAL A 58 16.65 -28.67 34.86
C VAL A 58 15.17 -28.69 34.51
N LEU A 59 14.43 -27.70 34.98
CA LEU A 59 13.05 -27.44 34.64
C LEU A 59 12.98 -26.16 33.81
N ILE A 60 12.99 -26.32 32.49
CA ILE A 60 12.75 -25.24 31.52
C ILE A 60 11.42 -25.52 30.81
N ALA A 61 10.54 -24.52 30.80
CA ALA A 61 9.25 -24.64 30.13
C ALA A 61 9.45 -24.72 28.60
N ALA A 62 8.70 -25.59 27.94
CA ALA A 62 8.69 -25.67 26.48
C ALA A 62 8.20 -24.35 25.84
N HIS A 63 7.34 -23.62 26.56
CA HIS A 63 6.84 -22.30 26.22
C HIS A 63 7.00 -21.38 27.44
N ILE A 64 7.61 -20.22 27.25
CA ILE A 64 7.71 -19.16 28.25
C ILE A 64 6.91 -17.97 27.73
N ASP A 65 5.76 -17.74 28.34
CA ASP A 65 4.97 -16.53 28.14
C ASP A 65 5.29 -15.57 29.29
N ALA A 66 5.95 -14.45 28.98
CA ALA A 66 6.44 -13.53 30.01
C ALA A 66 6.23 -12.07 29.62
N THR A 67 6.18 -11.20 30.63
CA THR A 67 6.14 -9.75 30.41
C THR A 67 7.55 -9.26 30.06
N LYS A 68 7.68 -8.34 29.11
CA LYS A 68 8.96 -7.68 28.79
C LYS A 68 9.54 -7.06 30.06
N GLY A 69 10.80 -7.36 30.35
CA GLY A 69 11.47 -6.88 31.55
C GLY A 69 11.01 -7.54 32.86
N SER A 70 10.19 -8.60 32.82
CA SER A 70 9.87 -9.37 34.03
C SER A 70 11.01 -10.31 34.42
N GLU A 71 11.11 -10.58 35.73
CA GLU A 71 11.99 -11.61 36.25
C GLU A 71 11.44 -13.01 35.90
N TYR A 72 12.32 -13.91 35.50
CA TYR A 72 12.03 -15.31 35.24
C TYR A 72 13.09 -16.18 35.92
N SER A 73 12.70 -17.38 36.34
CA SER A 73 13.58 -18.31 37.03
C SER A 73 13.57 -19.69 36.38
N ILE A 74 14.76 -20.29 36.28
CA ILE A 74 14.95 -21.69 35.86
C ILE A 74 15.42 -22.46 37.08
N SER A 75 14.71 -23.54 37.41
CA SER A 75 15.08 -24.46 38.49
C SER A 75 15.98 -25.58 37.94
N GLY A 76 16.88 -26.08 38.78
CA GLY A 76 17.84 -27.13 38.46
C GLY A 76 18.67 -27.47 39.69
N LYS A 77 19.81 -28.12 39.53
CA LYS A 77 20.80 -28.34 40.60
C LYS A 77 22.19 -28.16 40.04
N GLY A 78 23.03 -27.40 40.74
CA GLY A 78 24.42 -27.15 40.38
C GLY A 78 24.70 -25.74 39.84
N PHE A 79 23.74 -24.80 39.95
CA PHE A 79 23.97 -23.39 39.64
C PHE A 79 24.88 -22.74 40.68
N ALA A 80 25.63 -21.70 40.30
CA ALA A 80 26.54 -20.99 41.19
C ALA A 80 26.65 -19.50 40.84
N THR A 81 27.03 -18.69 41.82
CA THR A 81 27.30 -17.26 41.63
C THR A 81 28.26 -17.01 40.47
N GLY A 82 27.89 -16.12 39.55
CA GLY A 82 28.65 -15.82 38.34
C GLY A 82 28.17 -16.56 37.08
N ASP A 83 27.23 -17.49 37.21
CA ASP A 83 26.56 -18.11 36.08
C ASP A 83 25.78 -17.07 35.25
N GLN A 84 25.91 -17.16 33.92
CA GLN A 84 25.15 -16.35 32.95
C GLN A 84 24.31 -17.24 32.06
N LEU A 85 23.18 -16.73 31.57
CA LEU A 85 22.35 -17.45 30.62
C LEU A 85 22.61 -17.00 29.20
N TYR A 86 22.63 -17.94 28.28
CA TYR A 86 22.82 -17.72 26.85
C TYR A 86 21.59 -18.23 26.10
N PHE A 87 20.88 -17.31 25.45
CA PHE A 87 19.74 -17.58 24.59
C PHE A 87 20.20 -17.45 23.14
N GLU A 88 20.22 -18.57 22.43
CA GLU A 88 20.55 -18.63 21.00
C GLU A 88 19.28 -18.85 20.19
N SER A 89 18.89 -17.82 19.44
CA SER A 89 17.75 -17.82 18.52
C SER A 89 17.91 -18.93 17.50
N ARG A 90 16.81 -19.65 17.22
CA ARG A 90 16.77 -20.69 16.20
C ARG A 90 16.38 -20.15 14.83
N ALA A 91 15.74 -18.98 14.77
CA ALA A 91 15.46 -18.28 13.51
C ALA A 91 16.64 -17.41 13.03
N ASN A 92 17.42 -16.84 13.94
CA ASN A 92 18.59 -16.02 13.64
C ASN A 92 19.86 -16.67 14.22
N LEU A 93 20.57 -17.43 13.36
CA LEU A 93 21.78 -18.15 13.76
C LEU A 93 23.06 -17.27 13.75
N THR A 94 22.93 -15.97 13.45
CA THR A 94 24.06 -15.03 13.43
C THR A 94 24.39 -14.51 14.84
N ALA A 95 25.46 -13.73 14.98
CA ALA A 95 25.85 -13.15 16.26
C ALA A 95 24.75 -12.27 16.90
N THR A 96 23.89 -11.64 16.08
CA THR A 96 22.78 -10.80 16.58
C THR A 96 21.61 -11.60 17.13
N GLY A 97 21.57 -12.93 16.92
CA GLY A 97 20.58 -13.83 17.51
C GLY A 97 21.04 -14.48 18.81
N LYS A 98 22.17 -14.07 19.38
CA LYS A 98 22.72 -14.61 20.62
C LYS A 98 22.65 -13.58 21.73
N TYR A 99 21.89 -13.88 22.78
CA TYR A 99 21.65 -12.99 23.90
C TYR A 99 22.31 -13.55 25.15
N THR A 100 23.23 -12.78 25.73
CA THR A 100 23.80 -13.08 27.04
C THR A 100 23.00 -12.33 28.09
N ILE A 101 22.39 -13.05 29.02
CA ILE A 101 21.55 -12.50 30.07
C ILE A 101 22.24 -12.71 31.41
N THR A 102 22.54 -11.60 32.08
CA THR A 102 23.12 -11.62 33.43
C THR A 102 22.09 -12.16 34.42
N SER A 103 22.52 -13.08 35.28
CA SER A 103 21.69 -13.57 36.37
C SER A 103 21.47 -12.47 37.41
N LYS A 104 20.26 -12.45 37.99
CA LYS A 104 19.86 -11.52 39.04
C LYS A 104 20.12 -12.13 40.43
N ASN A 105 19.53 -13.30 40.69
CA ASN A 105 19.81 -14.12 41.87
C ASN A 105 20.15 -15.55 41.45
N VAL A 106 21.17 -16.13 42.08
CA VAL A 106 21.58 -17.53 41.87
C VAL A 106 21.68 -18.25 43.20
N THR A 107 21.04 -19.40 43.30
CA THR A 107 21.20 -20.37 44.38
C THR A 107 21.66 -21.69 43.77
N ALA A 108 22.05 -22.68 44.59
CA ALA A 108 22.44 -24.00 44.07
C ALA A 108 21.35 -24.66 43.21
N ASP A 109 20.08 -24.33 43.47
CA ASP A 109 18.92 -25.00 42.88
C ASP A 109 18.11 -24.13 41.90
N GLN A 110 18.50 -22.87 41.72
CA GLN A 110 17.74 -21.93 40.89
C GLN A 110 18.61 -20.77 40.38
N ILE A 111 18.37 -20.37 39.14
CA ILE A 111 18.89 -19.14 38.54
C ILE A 111 17.74 -18.26 38.10
N SER A 112 17.76 -16.99 38.51
CA SER A 112 16.77 -15.97 38.13
C SER A 112 17.45 -14.89 37.29
N PHE A 113 16.69 -14.26 36.40
CA PHE A 113 17.17 -13.23 35.47
C PHE A 113 16.00 -12.37 34.99
N VAL A 114 16.31 -11.24 34.37
CA VAL A 114 15.32 -10.37 33.73
C VAL A 114 15.50 -10.48 32.23
N PHE A 115 14.41 -10.70 31.48
CA PHE A 115 14.48 -10.70 30.02
C PHE A 115 14.91 -9.32 29.50
N PRO A 116 15.92 -9.23 28.62
CA PRO A 116 16.27 -7.99 27.94
C PRO A 116 15.06 -7.42 27.18
N MET A 117 14.94 -6.10 27.11
CA MET A 117 13.82 -5.46 26.42
C MET A 117 13.83 -5.69 24.90
N ASP A 118 15.00 -5.99 24.35
CA ASP A 118 15.28 -6.17 22.92
C ASP A 118 15.36 -7.63 22.47
N ILE A 119 15.18 -8.60 23.37
CA ILE A 119 15.10 -10.01 22.98
C ILE A 119 13.76 -10.25 22.25
N PRO A 120 13.77 -10.75 21.00
CA PRO A 120 12.53 -11.00 20.27
C PRO A 120 11.82 -12.25 20.79
N SER A 121 10.54 -12.39 20.44
CA SER A 121 9.84 -13.67 20.62
C SER A 121 10.31 -14.64 19.53
N ASP A 122 10.83 -15.79 19.93
CA ASP A 122 11.39 -16.83 19.04
C ASP A 122 11.55 -18.17 19.79
N SER A 123 11.92 -19.23 19.07
CA SER A 123 12.45 -20.43 19.66
C SER A 123 13.94 -20.26 19.97
N TYR A 124 14.33 -20.59 21.21
CA TYR A 124 15.68 -20.46 21.72
C TYR A 124 16.27 -21.79 22.18
N ARG A 125 17.57 -21.97 21.94
CA ARG A 125 18.41 -22.85 22.75
C ARG A 125 18.92 -22.06 23.95
N VAL A 126 18.75 -22.61 25.14
CA VAL A 126 19.11 -21.94 26.40
C VAL A 126 20.23 -22.72 27.06
N SER A 127 21.35 -22.05 27.32
CA SER A 127 22.52 -22.63 28.01
C SER A 127 22.91 -21.78 29.21
N VAL A 128 23.53 -22.38 30.21
CA VAL A 128 24.24 -21.66 31.27
C VAL A 128 25.73 -21.62 30.96
N LYS A 129 26.40 -20.52 31.26
CA LYS A 129 27.85 -20.35 31.11
C LYS A 129 28.47 -19.98 32.45
N ARG A 130 29.53 -20.70 32.83
CA ARG A 130 30.38 -20.45 34.00
C ARG A 130 31.82 -20.32 33.53
N GLY A 131 32.34 -19.09 33.49
CA GLY A 131 33.67 -18.82 32.92
C GLY A 131 33.77 -19.29 31.46
N ALA A 132 34.69 -20.20 31.16
CA ALA A 132 34.87 -20.77 29.82
C ALA A 132 33.93 -21.97 29.52
N GLN A 133 33.21 -22.47 30.52
CA GLN A 133 32.37 -23.66 30.40
C GLN A 133 30.93 -23.28 30.07
N SER A 134 30.27 -24.11 29.26
CA SER A 134 28.85 -23.95 28.89
C SER A 134 28.13 -25.28 29.02
N PHE A 135 26.88 -25.25 29.49
CA PHE A 135 26.01 -26.40 29.62
C PHE A 135 24.62 -26.08 29.06
N LEU A 136 24.12 -26.90 28.15
CA LEU A 136 22.80 -26.72 27.55
C LEU A 136 21.71 -27.08 28.57
N LEU A 137 20.85 -26.11 28.89
CA LEU A 137 19.69 -26.30 29.77
C LEU A 137 18.49 -26.88 29.01
N GLY A 138 18.33 -26.52 27.73
CA GLY A 138 17.28 -27.06 26.87
C GLY A 138 16.87 -26.10 25.76
N THR A 139 15.64 -26.27 25.27
CA THR A 139 15.01 -25.40 24.27
C THR A 139 13.66 -24.90 24.76
N THR A 140 13.32 -23.67 24.41
CA THR A 140 12.03 -23.05 24.74
C THR A 140 11.52 -22.20 23.57
N ILE A 141 10.23 -21.93 23.53
CA ILE A 141 9.61 -20.87 22.73
C ILE A 141 9.32 -19.72 23.70
N LEU A 142 9.97 -18.58 23.48
CA LEU A 142 9.78 -17.38 24.27
C LEU A 142 8.77 -16.47 23.56
N ASN A 143 7.67 -16.16 24.23
CA ASN A 143 6.73 -15.11 23.83
C ASN A 143 6.79 -13.99 24.87
N LEU A 144 7.17 -12.80 24.42
CA LEU A 144 7.24 -11.62 25.29
C LEU A 144 6.12 -10.64 24.99
N TYR A 145 5.33 -10.37 26.02
CA TYR A 145 4.19 -9.46 26.01
C TYR A 145 4.52 -8.20 26.78
N PHE A 146 3.86 -7.08 26.49
CA PHE A 146 3.90 -5.90 27.37
C PHE A 146 3.23 -6.20 28.71
N ASN A 147 2.16 -6.99 28.70
CA ASN A 147 1.54 -7.53 29.90
C ASN A 147 1.04 -8.95 29.64
N ALA A 148 1.77 -9.96 30.14
CA ALA A 148 1.39 -11.36 30.00
C ALA A 148 0.21 -11.76 30.91
N ASN A 149 -0.14 -10.94 31.91
CA ASN A 149 -1.09 -11.28 32.97
C ASN A 149 -2.50 -10.72 32.73
N ILE A 150 -2.83 -10.30 31.50
CA ILE A 150 -4.19 -9.90 31.14
C ILE A 150 -5.09 -11.15 31.28
N PRO A 151 -6.13 -11.15 32.13
CA PRO A 151 -6.99 -12.33 32.28
C PRO A 151 -7.79 -12.62 31.01
N ASP A 152 -8.17 -13.87 30.80
CA ASP A 152 -9.14 -14.20 29.75
C ASP A 152 -10.54 -13.69 30.14
N LYS A 153 -11.30 -13.22 29.15
CA LYS A 153 -12.67 -12.76 29.33
C LYS A 153 -13.61 -13.62 28.48
N ALA A 154 -14.67 -14.15 29.09
CA ALA A 154 -15.64 -14.99 28.39
C ALA A 154 -16.18 -14.26 27.13
N GLY A 155 -16.18 -14.97 26.00
CA GLY A 155 -16.60 -14.45 24.70
C GLY A 155 -15.56 -13.60 23.96
N MET A 156 -14.36 -13.38 24.54
CA MET A 156 -13.26 -12.65 23.91
C MET A 156 -12.16 -13.63 23.50
N THR A 157 -11.64 -13.47 22.30
CA THR A 157 -10.70 -14.43 21.66
C THR A 157 -9.39 -13.77 21.24
N VAL A 158 -9.32 -12.44 21.29
CA VAL A 158 -8.10 -11.66 21.14
C VAL A 158 -8.05 -10.62 22.24
N LYS A 159 -6.88 -10.44 22.85
CA LYS A 159 -6.61 -9.43 23.87
C LYS A 159 -5.22 -8.85 23.68
N GLY A 160 -4.90 -7.77 24.38
CA GLY A 160 -3.55 -7.23 24.41
C GLY A 160 -3.53 -5.82 24.96
N VAL A 161 -2.37 -5.17 24.86
CA VAL A 161 -2.16 -3.79 25.26
C VAL A 161 -1.70 -2.94 24.08
N VAL A 162 -2.27 -1.75 23.93
CA VAL A 162 -1.65 -0.69 23.14
C VAL A 162 -0.89 0.24 24.08
N TYR A 163 0.39 0.44 23.83
CA TYR A 163 1.27 1.17 24.74
C TYR A 163 2.30 2.03 23.98
N ALA A 164 2.82 3.07 24.63
CA ALA A 164 4.00 3.79 24.18
C ALA A 164 4.91 4.11 25.37
N ALA A 165 6.22 4.05 25.16
CA ALA A 165 7.22 4.33 26.19
C ALA A 165 6.96 3.57 27.52
N GLY A 166 6.49 2.33 27.41
CA GLY A 166 6.20 1.46 28.55
C GLY A 166 4.90 1.78 29.30
N VAL A 167 4.01 2.62 28.77
CA VAL A 167 2.75 3.00 29.40
C VAL A 167 1.57 2.71 28.46
N GLY A 168 0.51 2.10 28.99
CA GLY A 168 -0.72 1.85 28.25
C GLY A 168 -1.41 3.13 27.78
N ILE A 169 -2.05 3.08 26.62
CA ILE A 169 -2.74 4.24 26.02
C ILE A 169 -4.23 3.93 25.93
N ALA A 170 -5.04 4.77 26.54
CA ALA A 170 -6.49 4.66 26.53
C ALA A 170 -7.15 5.13 25.23
N ASN A 171 -8.34 4.59 24.97
CA ASN A 171 -9.22 4.96 23.86
C ASN A 171 -8.60 4.77 22.47
N VAL A 172 -7.60 3.89 22.33
CA VAL A 172 -7.04 3.52 21.03
C VAL A 172 -7.91 2.46 20.40
N VAL A 173 -8.28 2.66 19.13
CA VAL A 173 -9.15 1.76 18.38
C VAL A 173 -8.35 0.55 17.90
N VAL A 174 -8.89 -0.65 18.11
CA VAL A 174 -8.34 -1.93 17.67
C VAL A 174 -9.42 -2.74 16.94
N SER A 175 -9.06 -3.39 15.85
CA SER A 175 -10.00 -4.08 14.97
C SER A 175 -9.39 -5.29 14.26
N ASP A 176 -10.21 -6.28 13.91
CA ASP A 176 -9.83 -7.43 13.07
C ASP A 176 -10.42 -7.36 11.65
N GLY A 177 -11.01 -6.22 11.28
CA GLY A 177 -11.75 -6.01 10.03
C GLY A 177 -13.24 -6.29 10.15
N PHE A 178 -13.73 -6.81 11.27
CA PHE A 178 -15.16 -7.07 11.48
C PHE A 178 -15.65 -6.44 12.77
N GLU A 179 -14.90 -6.65 13.84
CA GLU A 179 -15.15 -6.08 15.14
C GLU A 179 -14.23 -4.89 15.42
N VAL A 180 -14.75 -3.94 16.19
CA VAL A 180 -14.05 -2.72 16.60
C VAL A 180 -14.19 -2.58 18.10
N THR A 181 -13.08 -2.36 18.80
CA THR A 181 -13.02 -2.12 20.24
C THR A 181 -12.10 -0.93 20.53
N THR A 182 -12.09 -0.46 21.78
CA THR A 182 -11.16 0.57 22.25
C THR A 182 -10.43 0.10 23.50
N THR A 183 -9.20 0.54 23.67
CA THR A 183 -8.43 0.27 24.89
C THR A 183 -9.00 1.01 26.11
N ASP A 184 -8.85 0.41 27.28
CA ASP A 184 -9.16 1.03 28.57
C ASP A 184 -8.02 1.93 29.09
N GLN A 185 -8.11 2.41 30.33
CA GLN A 185 -7.13 3.33 30.92
C GLN A 185 -5.71 2.76 31.03
N ASP A 186 -5.58 1.44 31.10
CA ASP A 186 -4.30 0.74 31.17
C ASP A 186 -3.81 0.30 29.78
N GLY A 187 -4.50 0.73 28.72
CA GLY A 187 -4.22 0.36 27.33
C GLY A 187 -4.71 -1.03 26.95
N VAL A 188 -5.44 -1.73 27.81
CA VAL A 188 -5.88 -3.11 27.57
C VAL A 188 -7.09 -3.11 26.66
N TYR A 189 -7.11 -4.03 25.69
CA TYR A 189 -8.28 -4.28 24.86
C TYR A 189 -8.67 -5.76 24.85
N TYR A 190 -9.94 -6.01 24.54
CA TYR A 190 -10.50 -7.33 24.26
C TYR A 190 -11.37 -7.26 23.02
N LEU A 191 -11.28 -8.28 22.17
CA LEU A 191 -12.03 -8.37 20.92
C LEU A 191 -12.68 -9.76 20.79
N PRO A 192 -14.01 -9.84 20.52
CA PRO A 192 -14.71 -11.09 20.26
C PRO A 192 -14.49 -11.54 18.80
N SER A 193 -13.23 -11.71 18.42
CA SER A 193 -12.84 -12.00 17.04
C SER A 193 -13.16 -13.45 16.64
N ASN A 194 -13.80 -13.63 15.49
CA ASN A 194 -13.90 -14.95 14.87
C ASN A 194 -12.61 -15.33 14.09
N LYS A 195 -11.59 -14.47 14.13
CA LYS A 195 -10.29 -14.60 13.45
C LYS A 195 -10.40 -14.82 11.93
N LYS A 196 -11.52 -14.40 11.33
CA LYS A 196 -11.80 -14.61 9.89
C LYS A 196 -10.73 -13.99 9.00
N GLY A 197 -10.34 -12.74 9.29
CA GLY A 197 -9.27 -12.03 8.58
C GLY A 197 -7.85 -12.55 8.84
N ARG A 198 -7.65 -13.39 9.88
CA ARG A 198 -6.34 -13.87 10.35
C ARG A 198 -5.36 -12.77 10.74
N TYR A 199 -5.88 -11.61 11.12
CA TYR A 199 -5.10 -10.51 11.66
C TYR A 199 -5.92 -9.70 12.68
N VAL A 200 -5.22 -8.92 13.49
CA VAL A 200 -5.75 -7.81 14.29
C VAL A 200 -4.86 -6.60 14.03
N PHE A 201 -5.43 -5.40 14.00
CA PHE A 201 -4.72 -4.16 13.74
C PHE A 201 -5.15 -3.04 14.68
N VAL A 202 -4.23 -2.10 14.90
CA VAL A 202 -4.48 -0.85 15.62
C VAL A 202 -4.77 0.27 14.62
N SER A 203 -5.85 1.02 14.83
CA SER A 203 -6.03 2.30 14.16
C SER A 203 -5.11 3.30 14.84
N ILE A 204 -3.99 3.62 14.18
CA ILE A 204 -2.91 4.41 14.78
C ILE A 204 -3.51 5.74 15.26
N PRO A 205 -3.42 6.10 16.55
CA PRO A 205 -3.94 7.37 17.03
C PRO A 205 -3.11 8.54 16.50
N GLY A 206 -3.74 9.71 16.38
CA GLY A 206 -3.04 10.93 15.94
C GLY A 206 -1.89 11.24 16.88
N ASN A 207 -0.79 11.77 16.36
CA ASN A 207 0.47 12.00 17.07
C ASN A 207 1.20 10.73 17.55
N TYR A 208 0.92 9.60 16.91
CA TYR A 208 1.71 8.38 17.06
C TYR A 208 2.11 7.79 15.69
N GLU A 209 3.17 7.01 15.72
CA GLU A 209 3.65 6.17 14.62
C GLU A 209 3.86 4.74 15.14
N VAL A 210 3.80 3.76 14.25
CA VAL A 210 4.24 2.38 14.53
C VAL A 210 5.66 2.16 14.03
N ALA A 211 6.31 1.11 14.50
CA ALA A 211 7.56 0.64 13.90
C ALA A 211 7.33 0.28 12.42
N THR A 212 8.41 0.35 11.63
CA THR A 212 8.40 -0.11 10.24
C THR A 212 9.31 -1.32 10.08
N SER A 213 8.89 -2.27 9.24
CA SER A 213 9.79 -3.25 8.63
C SER A 213 10.16 -2.71 7.26
N MET A 214 11.41 -2.27 7.10
CA MET A 214 11.79 -1.34 6.02
C MET A 214 10.88 -0.09 6.07
N ASN A 215 9.98 0.09 5.10
CA ASN A 215 9.00 1.20 5.08
C ASN A 215 7.56 0.75 5.34
N ALA A 216 7.31 -0.55 5.49
CA ALA A 216 5.98 -1.09 5.74
C ALA A 216 5.60 -0.90 7.23
N PRO A 217 4.53 -0.16 7.55
CA PRO A 217 4.10 0.05 8.93
C PRO A 217 3.62 -1.26 9.59
N GLN A 218 4.09 -1.52 10.80
CA GLN A 218 3.74 -2.73 11.58
C GLN A 218 2.54 -2.45 12.49
N PHE A 219 1.42 -2.01 11.90
CA PHE A 219 0.18 -1.67 12.63
C PHE A 219 -0.76 -2.86 12.81
N PHE A 220 -0.41 -4.03 12.27
CA PHE A 220 -1.21 -5.25 12.38
C PHE A 220 -0.35 -6.45 12.76
N GLN A 221 -0.97 -7.47 13.32
CA GLN A 221 -0.37 -8.74 13.68
C GLN A 221 -1.22 -9.90 13.23
N ARG A 222 -0.58 -11.04 12.92
CA ARG A 222 -1.25 -12.27 12.48
C ARG A 222 -1.93 -12.98 13.63
N LEU A 223 -3.11 -13.54 13.36
CA LEU A 223 -3.84 -14.46 14.22
C LEU A 223 -3.74 -15.85 13.60
N ASN A 224 -3.14 -16.79 14.33
CA ASN A 224 -2.78 -18.11 13.79
C ASN A 224 -3.35 -19.28 14.61
N LEU A 225 -3.98 -19.00 15.76
CA LEU A 225 -4.62 -20.02 16.58
C LEU A 225 -6.09 -20.20 16.16
N PRO A 226 -6.71 -21.36 16.47
CA PRO A 226 -8.14 -21.57 16.28
C PRO A 226 -9.00 -20.44 16.88
N ALA A 227 -10.21 -20.26 16.34
CA ALA A 227 -11.10 -19.15 16.69
C ALA A 227 -11.49 -19.13 18.18
N ASP A 228 -11.55 -20.30 18.82
CA ASP A 228 -11.92 -20.50 20.22
C ASP A 228 -10.74 -20.40 21.21
N VAL A 229 -9.51 -20.21 20.71
CA VAL A 229 -8.31 -20.08 21.55
C VAL A 229 -7.92 -18.61 21.67
N VAL A 230 -7.74 -18.10 22.89
CA VAL A 230 -7.34 -16.70 23.11
C VAL A 230 -5.93 -16.43 22.59
N GLU A 231 -5.74 -15.33 21.85
CA GLU A 231 -4.43 -14.82 21.47
C GLU A 231 -4.15 -13.45 22.10
N THR A 232 -2.95 -13.27 22.66
CA THR A 232 -2.45 -11.97 23.12
C THR A 232 -1.65 -11.29 22.02
N LYS A 233 -1.99 -10.04 21.66
CA LYS A 233 -1.31 -9.22 20.62
C LYS A 233 -1.15 -7.79 21.10
N ASP A 234 0.08 -7.39 21.43
CA ASP A 234 0.36 -6.04 21.92
C ASP A 234 0.84 -5.11 20.80
N PHE A 235 0.42 -3.85 20.83
CA PHE A 235 0.84 -2.83 19.87
C PHE A 235 1.68 -1.76 20.55
N GLU A 236 2.94 -1.66 20.16
CA GLU A 236 3.82 -0.57 20.59
C GLU A 236 3.73 0.61 19.62
N LEU A 237 3.44 1.78 20.18
CA LEU A 237 3.38 3.04 19.48
C LEU A 237 4.56 3.94 19.88
N LYS A 238 4.94 4.82 18.96
CA LYS A 238 5.92 5.87 19.18
C LYS A 238 5.25 7.23 19.08
N ALA A 239 5.28 8.00 20.16
CA ALA A 239 4.77 9.38 20.14
C ALA A 239 5.60 10.23 19.15
N VAL A 240 4.89 10.99 18.32
CA VAL A 240 5.47 11.93 17.34
C VAL A 240 4.56 13.15 17.20
N ASN A 241 5.07 14.27 16.73
CA ASN A 241 4.20 15.34 16.25
C ASN A 241 3.96 15.15 14.75
N ASN A 242 2.75 14.72 14.38
CA ASN A 242 2.30 14.62 12.99
C ASN A 242 1.07 15.50 12.73
N GLU A 243 0.90 16.59 13.49
CA GLU A 243 -0.16 17.58 13.23
C GLU A 243 0.07 18.34 11.92
N LYS A 244 1.33 18.52 11.55
CA LYS A 244 1.76 19.00 10.25
C LYS A 244 2.36 17.84 9.45
N HIS A 245 1.65 17.39 8.42
CA HIS A 245 2.09 16.27 7.62
C HIS A 245 1.73 16.40 6.15
N ALA A 246 2.47 15.68 5.31
CA ALA A 246 2.16 15.51 3.90
C ALA A 246 1.92 14.03 3.58
N VAL A 247 0.95 13.76 2.72
CA VAL A 247 0.66 12.41 2.21
C VAL A 247 0.83 12.41 0.69
N MET A 248 1.74 11.55 0.21
CA MET A 248 1.91 11.27 -1.21
C MET A 248 0.84 10.25 -1.63
N ILE A 249 -0.10 10.65 -2.48
CA ILE A 249 -1.20 9.80 -2.96
C ILE A 249 -0.80 9.16 -4.28
N LEU A 250 -0.57 7.84 -4.26
CA LEU A 250 0.08 7.10 -5.34
C LEU A 250 -0.90 6.11 -6.01
N GLY A 251 -1.46 6.46 -7.16
CA GLY A 251 -2.34 5.56 -7.92
C GLY A 251 -1.62 4.76 -8.99
N ASP A 252 -2.06 3.53 -9.21
CA ASP A 252 -1.89 2.75 -10.45
C ASP A 252 -0.43 2.69 -10.95
N MET A 253 0.36 1.81 -10.34
CA MET A 253 1.77 1.61 -10.70
C MET A 253 1.94 0.53 -11.76
N HIS A 254 1.08 -0.49 -11.78
CA HIS A 254 1.09 -1.60 -12.75
C HIS A 254 2.48 -2.18 -13.04
N LEU A 255 3.28 -2.40 -11.99
CA LEU A 255 4.58 -3.03 -12.16
C LEU A 255 4.38 -4.51 -12.52
N ALA A 256 4.99 -4.91 -13.63
CA ALA A 256 4.73 -6.18 -14.31
C ALA A 256 5.95 -6.75 -15.07
N ARG A 257 7.07 -6.03 -15.13
CA ARG A 257 8.27 -6.42 -15.91
C ARG A 257 7.93 -6.68 -17.40
N ARG A 258 7.25 -5.72 -18.03
CA ARG A 258 6.65 -5.83 -19.37
C ARG A 258 7.10 -4.74 -20.34
N THR A 259 7.18 -3.50 -19.89
CA THR A 259 7.34 -2.31 -20.76
C THR A 259 8.52 -1.45 -20.32
N ASP A 260 9.58 -2.11 -19.82
CA ASP A 260 10.66 -1.43 -19.09
C ASP A 260 10.14 -0.63 -17.88
N ASP A 261 8.96 -1.00 -17.38
CA ASP A 261 8.20 -0.36 -16.30
C ASP A 261 9.02 -0.25 -15.02
N ILE A 262 9.80 -1.27 -14.67
CA ILE A 262 10.67 -1.25 -13.49
C ILE A 262 11.74 -0.17 -13.62
N ASN A 263 12.37 -0.03 -14.78
CA ASN A 263 13.40 0.97 -15.01
C ASN A 263 12.80 2.38 -15.08
N GLN A 264 11.64 2.55 -15.72
CA GLN A 264 10.89 3.82 -15.72
C GLN A 264 10.47 4.23 -14.30
N PHE A 265 10.01 3.29 -13.48
CA PHE A 265 9.71 3.52 -12.08
C PHE A 265 10.95 3.92 -11.28
N GLN A 266 12.06 3.18 -11.44
CA GLN A 266 13.29 3.39 -10.68
C GLN A 266 14.05 4.67 -11.07
N LYS A 267 14.01 5.08 -12.35
CA LYS A 267 14.75 6.25 -12.84
C LYS A 267 13.90 7.49 -12.97
N GLY A 268 12.58 7.35 -13.09
CA GLY A 268 11.63 8.46 -13.19
C GLY A 268 10.92 8.73 -11.87
N PHE A 269 10.03 7.83 -11.47
CA PHE A 269 9.15 8.05 -10.31
C PHE A 269 9.90 8.10 -8.98
N LEU A 270 10.74 7.10 -8.66
CA LEU A 270 11.41 7.01 -7.36
C LEU A 270 12.26 8.24 -7.02
N PRO A 271 13.12 8.77 -7.91
CA PRO A 271 13.88 9.98 -7.62
C PRO A 271 12.99 11.21 -7.43
N ASP A 272 11.90 11.33 -8.20
CA ASP A 272 10.98 12.45 -8.12
C ASP A 272 10.20 12.45 -6.79
N VAL A 273 9.59 11.32 -6.43
CA VAL A 273 8.81 11.21 -5.18
C VAL A 273 9.70 11.38 -3.95
N ASN A 274 10.91 10.81 -3.94
CA ASN A 274 11.84 10.97 -2.82
C ASN A 274 12.34 12.41 -2.72
N LYS A 275 12.56 13.11 -3.84
CA LYS A 275 12.88 14.54 -3.82
C LYS A 275 11.76 15.36 -3.17
N SER A 276 10.50 15.08 -3.52
CA SER A 276 9.34 15.73 -2.89
C SER A 276 9.28 15.40 -1.39
N ILE A 277 9.38 14.11 -1.02
CA ILE A 277 9.39 13.66 0.38
C ILE A 277 10.45 14.41 1.20
N GLN A 278 11.68 14.49 0.70
CA GLN A 278 12.76 15.19 1.40
C GLN A 278 12.49 16.69 1.52
N ALA A 279 11.96 17.34 0.48
CA ALA A 279 11.58 18.75 0.55
C ALA A 279 10.52 19.02 1.64
N TYR A 280 9.47 18.19 1.72
CA TYR A 280 8.44 18.35 2.76
C TYR A 280 8.97 18.04 4.17
N LYS A 281 9.84 17.03 4.32
CA LYS A 281 10.53 16.76 5.59
C LYS A 281 11.40 17.94 6.02
N SER A 282 12.19 18.51 5.12
CA SER A 282 13.02 19.69 5.40
C SER A 282 12.17 20.92 5.76
N ALA A 283 10.93 21.02 5.25
CA ALA A 283 9.95 22.04 5.63
C ALA A 283 9.19 21.74 6.95
N GLY A 284 9.64 20.72 7.70
CA GLY A 284 9.13 20.36 9.02
C GLY A 284 7.85 19.50 9.00
N ASN A 285 7.49 18.91 7.87
CA ASN A 285 6.36 17.98 7.81
C ASN A 285 6.80 16.57 8.20
N LYS A 286 5.91 15.83 8.86
CA LYS A 286 5.92 14.37 8.73
C LYS A 286 5.46 13.98 7.33
N VAL A 287 6.01 12.93 6.74
CA VAL A 287 5.69 12.56 5.37
C VAL A 287 5.38 11.07 5.28
N TYR A 288 4.24 10.77 4.66
CA TYR A 288 3.70 9.42 4.46
C TYR A 288 3.34 9.22 2.99
N ALA A 289 3.14 7.98 2.58
CA ALA A 289 2.56 7.63 1.29
C ALA A 289 1.32 6.77 1.49
N LEU A 290 0.31 6.97 0.65
CA LEU A 290 -0.91 6.19 0.61
C LEU A 290 -1.18 5.78 -0.84
N THR A 291 -1.16 4.49 -1.12
CA THR A 291 -1.42 3.99 -2.47
C THR A 291 -2.91 3.95 -2.74
N LEU A 292 -3.30 3.89 -4.01
CA LEU A 292 -4.69 3.78 -4.46
C LEU A 292 -4.91 2.49 -5.27
N GLY A 293 -4.21 1.40 -4.97
CA GLY A 293 -4.35 0.12 -5.68
C GLY A 293 -3.59 0.02 -7.00
N ASP A 294 -3.71 -1.15 -7.62
CA ASP A 294 -3.03 -1.57 -8.86
C ASP A 294 -1.52 -1.40 -8.74
N MET A 295 -1.01 -1.96 -7.65
CA MET A 295 0.40 -2.00 -7.28
C MET A 295 1.18 -2.84 -8.32
N THR A 296 0.55 -3.93 -8.75
CA THR A 296 1.07 -4.86 -9.74
C THR A 296 0.06 -5.07 -10.88
N TRP A 297 0.31 -6.07 -11.71
CA TRP A 297 -0.65 -6.54 -12.70
C TRP A 297 -0.74 -8.06 -12.63
N GLU A 298 -1.84 -8.57 -12.06
CA GLU A 298 -2.09 -9.99 -11.79
C GLU A 298 -1.88 -10.92 -12.99
N SER A 299 -2.23 -10.45 -14.19
CA SER A 299 -2.00 -11.15 -15.46
C SER A 299 -0.52 -11.55 -15.68
N TYR A 300 0.43 -10.89 -15.01
CA TYR A 300 1.87 -11.12 -15.13
C TYR A 300 2.51 -11.74 -13.87
N TRP A 301 1.73 -12.01 -12.82
CA TRP A 301 2.25 -12.60 -11.58
C TRP A 301 3.00 -13.91 -11.84
N TYR A 302 2.44 -14.78 -12.68
CA TYR A 302 3.02 -16.08 -12.97
C TYR A 302 3.89 -16.09 -14.23
N SER A 303 3.50 -15.38 -15.30
CA SER A 303 4.25 -15.40 -16.56
C SER A 303 5.58 -14.65 -16.46
N ASN A 304 5.62 -13.54 -15.70
CA ASN A 304 6.80 -12.69 -15.56
C ASN A 304 7.46 -12.82 -14.17
N ASN A 305 6.90 -13.64 -13.29
CA ASN A 305 7.31 -13.79 -11.90
C ASN A 305 7.41 -12.43 -11.19
N TYR A 306 6.39 -11.58 -11.39
CA TYR A 306 6.31 -10.25 -10.81
C TYR A 306 4.95 -10.08 -10.12
N ALA A 307 4.94 -10.27 -8.81
CA ALA A 307 3.78 -10.14 -7.94
C ALA A 307 4.10 -9.23 -6.74
N LEU A 308 3.27 -9.26 -5.71
CA LEU A 308 3.36 -8.40 -4.52
C LEU A 308 4.74 -8.40 -3.82
N PRO A 309 5.51 -9.51 -3.72
CA PRO A 309 6.85 -9.45 -3.10
C PRO A 309 7.85 -8.60 -3.90
N GLN A 310 7.78 -8.65 -5.24
CA GLN A 310 8.64 -7.84 -6.09
C GLN A 310 8.26 -6.36 -6.01
N TYR A 311 6.96 -6.07 -5.94
CA TYR A 311 6.47 -4.73 -5.67
C TYR A 311 7.02 -4.16 -4.36
N LEU A 312 6.98 -4.92 -3.26
CA LEU A 312 7.51 -4.47 -1.96
C LEU A 312 9.00 -4.12 -2.04
N THR A 313 9.76 -4.83 -2.87
CA THR A 313 11.18 -4.52 -3.10
C THR A 313 11.38 -3.11 -3.67
N GLU A 314 10.48 -2.67 -4.55
CA GLU A 314 10.52 -1.33 -5.14
C GLU A 314 10.00 -0.27 -4.17
N MET A 315 8.90 -0.54 -3.46
CA MET A 315 8.34 0.41 -2.49
C MET A 315 9.20 0.63 -1.26
N ASN A 316 10.03 -0.35 -0.89
CA ASN A 316 11.02 -0.19 0.17
C ASN A 316 12.13 0.83 -0.18
N LYS A 317 12.12 1.40 -1.39
CA LYS A 317 13.00 2.50 -1.81
C LYS A 317 12.34 3.88 -1.67
N ILE A 318 11.04 3.95 -1.35
CA ILE A 318 10.37 5.22 -1.04
C ILE A 318 10.78 5.65 0.37
N GLU A 319 11.23 6.89 0.55
CA GLU A 319 11.77 7.35 1.83
C GLU A 319 10.68 7.80 2.82
N ALA A 320 9.52 7.14 2.82
CA ALA A 320 8.39 7.41 3.70
C ALA A 320 7.66 6.10 4.05
N MET A 321 6.92 6.10 5.16
CA MET A 321 6.03 5.00 5.53
C MET A 321 4.90 4.88 4.51
N VAL A 322 4.64 3.67 4.01
CA VAL A 322 3.66 3.42 2.93
C VAL A 322 2.46 2.65 3.46
N PHE A 323 1.28 3.27 3.39
CA PHE A 323 -0.01 2.63 3.60
C PHE A 323 -0.55 2.17 2.24
N ASN A 324 -0.91 0.89 2.14
CA ASN A 324 -1.34 0.30 0.87
C ASN A 324 -2.87 0.14 0.82
N THR A 325 -3.45 0.58 -0.30
CA THR A 325 -4.81 0.25 -0.75
C THR A 325 -4.71 -0.80 -1.84
N MET A 326 -5.62 -1.77 -1.84
CA MET A 326 -5.69 -2.82 -2.85
C MET A 326 -6.45 -2.36 -4.10
N GLY A 327 -6.00 -2.76 -5.30
CA GLY A 327 -6.75 -2.57 -6.54
C GLY A 327 -7.22 -3.86 -7.20
N ASN A 328 -7.91 -3.73 -8.34
CA ASN A 328 -8.45 -4.90 -9.04
C ASN A 328 -7.36 -5.75 -9.72
N HIS A 329 -6.14 -5.23 -9.85
CA HIS A 329 -4.98 -5.96 -10.33
C HIS A 329 -4.10 -6.59 -9.23
N ASP A 330 -4.52 -6.46 -7.97
CA ASP A 330 -3.77 -7.00 -6.84
C ASP A 330 -4.37 -8.31 -6.28
N ASN A 331 -5.39 -8.83 -6.96
CA ASN A 331 -6.09 -10.08 -6.66
C ASN A 331 -5.41 -11.28 -7.33
N ASP A 332 -5.34 -12.42 -6.64
CA ASP A 332 -4.78 -13.64 -7.21
C ASP A 332 -5.67 -14.20 -8.34
N PRO A 333 -5.19 -14.28 -9.59
CA PRO A 333 -6.00 -14.69 -10.73
C PRO A 333 -6.19 -16.21 -10.82
N LYS A 334 -5.52 -16.99 -9.96
CA LYS A 334 -5.73 -18.45 -9.83
C LYS A 334 -6.70 -18.84 -8.72
N ALA A 335 -7.17 -17.88 -7.95
CA ALA A 335 -8.25 -18.06 -7.00
C ALA A 335 -9.56 -17.49 -7.56
N SER A 336 -10.68 -18.02 -7.12
CA SER A 336 -12.02 -17.55 -7.49
C SER A 336 -12.76 -17.08 -6.25
N GLY A 337 -13.57 -16.04 -6.41
CA GLY A 337 -14.27 -15.40 -5.31
C GLY A 337 -13.43 -14.34 -4.60
N ASP A 338 -14.15 -13.34 -4.10
CA ASP A 338 -13.64 -12.13 -3.50
C ASP A 338 -12.63 -12.43 -2.38
N TRP A 339 -13.09 -13.22 -1.42
CA TRP A 339 -12.31 -13.52 -0.24
C TRP A 339 -11.05 -14.34 -0.55
N GLU A 340 -11.15 -15.39 -1.37
CA GLU A 340 -10.03 -16.28 -1.66
C GLU A 340 -8.94 -15.60 -2.50
N SER A 341 -9.32 -14.76 -3.47
CA SER A 341 -8.39 -14.03 -4.34
C SER A 341 -7.55 -12.99 -3.60
N GLU A 342 -8.06 -12.44 -2.51
CA GLU A 342 -7.31 -11.53 -1.64
C GLU A 342 -6.29 -12.22 -0.72
N ASN A 343 -6.28 -13.55 -0.58
CA ASN A 343 -5.41 -14.25 0.39
C ASN A 343 -3.92 -13.90 0.21
N THR A 344 -3.46 -13.82 -1.03
CA THR A 344 -2.07 -13.47 -1.36
C THR A 344 -1.75 -12.04 -0.91
N TYR A 345 -2.66 -11.08 -1.14
CA TYR A 345 -2.54 -9.72 -0.63
C TYR A 345 -2.53 -9.70 0.89
N ARG A 346 -3.51 -10.34 1.53
CA ARG A 346 -3.59 -10.39 2.98
C ARG A 346 -2.32 -10.95 3.58
N THR A 347 -1.71 -11.96 2.98
CA THR A 347 -0.50 -12.62 3.48
C THR A 347 0.77 -11.77 3.32
N ILE A 348 0.91 -11.07 2.19
CA ILE A 348 2.14 -10.38 1.83
C ILE A 348 2.12 -8.90 2.24
N ILE A 349 0.98 -8.23 2.05
CA ILE A 349 0.81 -6.79 2.30
C ILE A 349 0.22 -6.53 3.68
N GLY A 350 -0.98 -7.05 3.96
CA GLY A 350 -1.68 -6.79 5.23
C GLY A 350 -3.21 -6.73 5.08
N PRO A 351 -3.92 -6.11 6.02
CA PRO A 351 -5.37 -5.92 5.92
C PRO A 351 -5.78 -5.25 4.60
N THR A 352 -6.87 -5.73 3.97
CA THR A 352 -7.42 -5.14 2.73
C THR A 352 -8.19 -3.85 2.98
N TYR A 353 -8.57 -3.62 4.23
CA TYR A 353 -9.14 -2.35 4.71
C TYR A 353 -8.83 -2.15 6.19
N TYR A 354 -8.64 -0.89 6.56
CA TYR A 354 -8.21 -0.46 7.90
C TYR A 354 -8.34 1.06 8.03
N SER A 355 -8.17 1.59 9.24
CA SER A 355 -8.15 3.03 9.50
C SER A 355 -6.89 3.43 10.28
N PHE A 356 -6.55 4.71 10.24
CA PHE A 356 -5.50 5.31 11.05
C PHE A 356 -5.70 6.82 11.13
N ASN A 357 -5.07 7.48 12.09
CA ASN A 357 -5.08 8.92 12.25
C ASN A 357 -3.68 9.49 12.05
N LEU A 358 -3.58 10.61 11.34
CA LEU A 358 -2.39 11.46 11.32
C LEU A 358 -2.82 12.87 11.76
N GLY A 359 -2.20 13.37 12.83
CA GLY A 359 -2.57 14.64 13.42
C GLY A 359 -4.03 14.66 13.84
N LYS A 360 -4.81 15.53 13.20
CA LYS A 360 -6.25 15.72 13.45
C LYS A 360 -7.13 15.21 12.30
N VAL A 361 -6.60 14.33 11.44
CA VAL A 361 -7.28 13.78 10.27
C VAL A 361 -7.41 12.27 10.42
N HIS A 362 -8.60 11.75 10.13
CA HIS A 362 -8.88 10.32 10.14
C HIS A 362 -8.83 9.77 8.71
N TYR A 363 -8.06 8.72 8.51
CA TYR A 363 -7.86 8.05 7.24
C TYR A 363 -8.51 6.68 7.28
N VAL A 364 -9.24 6.36 6.22
CA VAL A 364 -9.85 5.04 6.01
C VAL A 364 -9.34 4.50 4.68
N VAL A 365 -8.84 3.27 4.69
CA VAL A 365 -8.47 2.53 3.49
C VAL A 365 -9.52 1.45 3.27
N LEU A 366 -10.14 1.44 2.09
CA LEU A 366 -11.17 0.48 1.71
C LEU A 366 -10.79 -0.23 0.41
N ASP A 367 -10.98 -1.53 0.39
CA ASP A 367 -11.14 -2.30 -0.85
C ASP A 367 -12.56 -2.09 -1.39
N ASN A 368 -12.71 -1.64 -2.63
CA ASN A 368 -14.02 -1.51 -3.27
C ASN A 368 -14.15 -2.34 -4.55
N ILE A 369 -13.36 -3.42 -4.63
CA ILE A 369 -13.36 -4.39 -5.72
C ILE A 369 -13.90 -5.72 -5.18
N GLU A 370 -15.15 -6.05 -5.53
CA GLU A 370 -15.69 -7.38 -5.27
C GLU A 370 -15.22 -8.33 -6.39
N TYR A 371 -14.11 -9.02 -6.17
CA TYR A 371 -13.47 -9.85 -7.20
C TYR A 371 -14.24 -11.16 -7.40
N LEU A 372 -14.59 -11.51 -8.64
CA LEU A 372 -15.42 -12.70 -8.91
C LEU A 372 -14.56 -13.83 -9.50
N ASN A 373 -13.81 -13.51 -10.55
CA ASN A 373 -13.00 -14.44 -11.33
C ASN A 373 -13.71 -15.75 -11.69
N VAL A 374 -14.92 -15.61 -12.23
CA VAL A 374 -15.71 -16.74 -12.71
C VAL A 374 -15.12 -17.21 -14.05
N ASN A 375 -14.84 -18.51 -14.17
CA ASN A 375 -14.25 -19.12 -15.36
C ASN A 375 -12.90 -18.49 -15.78
N GLU A 376 -12.07 -18.07 -14.82
CA GLU A 376 -10.75 -17.44 -15.07
C GLU A 376 -10.83 -16.15 -15.91
N ALA A 377 -11.99 -15.49 -15.97
CA ALA A 377 -12.25 -14.34 -16.83
C ALA A 377 -11.83 -12.99 -16.23
N ARG A 378 -11.26 -12.96 -15.02
CA ARG A 378 -10.81 -11.73 -14.33
C ARG A 378 -11.91 -10.65 -14.24
N ASN A 379 -13.13 -11.06 -13.90
CA ASN A 379 -14.27 -10.16 -13.70
C ASN A 379 -14.44 -9.78 -12.22
N TYR A 380 -14.96 -8.58 -11.98
CA TYR A 380 -15.22 -8.02 -10.64
C TYR A 380 -16.37 -7.01 -10.69
N ASN A 381 -17.00 -6.75 -9.55
CA ASN A 381 -17.89 -5.61 -9.36
C ASN A 381 -17.16 -4.48 -8.64
N THR A 382 -17.55 -3.23 -8.92
CA THR A 382 -17.11 -2.08 -8.12
C THR A 382 -18.14 -1.85 -7.01
N LYS A 383 -17.77 -2.24 -5.79
CA LYS A 383 -18.67 -2.36 -4.64
C LYS A 383 -17.84 -2.50 -3.36
N ILE A 384 -18.30 -1.85 -2.29
CA ILE A 384 -17.75 -2.05 -0.94
C ILE A 384 -18.60 -3.16 -0.31
N VAL A 385 -18.02 -4.31 0.01
CA VAL A 385 -18.80 -5.46 0.47
C VAL A 385 -19.45 -5.20 1.85
N GLU A 386 -20.56 -5.87 2.15
CA GLU A 386 -21.42 -5.54 3.29
C GLU A 386 -20.68 -5.54 4.64
N ASN A 387 -19.85 -6.56 4.90
CA ASN A 387 -19.06 -6.65 6.14
C ASN A 387 -18.15 -5.42 6.34
N GLN A 388 -17.62 -4.89 5.24
CA GLN A 388 -16.72 -3.75 5.25
C GLN A 388 -17.48 -2.44 5.43
N ILE A 389 -18.70 -2.31 4.90
CA ILE A 389 -19.62 -1.20 5.22
C ILE A 389 -19.98 -1.21 6.71
N GLU A 390 -20.29 -2.38 7.29
CA GLU A 390 -20.59 -2.49 8.71
C GLU A 390 -19.38 -2.18 9.59
N TRP A 391 -18.19 -2.65 9.21
CA TRP A 391 -16.94 -2.27 9.85
C TRP A 391 -16.71 -0.75 9.77
N LEU A 392 -16.90 -0.13 8.60
CA LEU A 392 -16.76 1.31 8.40
C LEU A 392 -17.68 2.09 9.34
N LYS A 393 -18.95 1.67 9.48
CA LYS A 393 -19.88 2.30 10.42
C LYS A 393 -19.40 2.22 11.87
N LYS A 394 -18.86 1.06 12.29
CA LYS A 394 -18.29 0.87 13.63
C LYS A 394 -17.06 1.75 13.86
N ASP A 395 -16.15 1.82 12.90
CA ASP A 395 -14.95 2.65 12.95
C ASP A 395 -15.29 4.14 13.02
N LEU A 396 -16.16 4.63 12.13
CA LEU A 396 -16.63 6.02 12.13
C LEU A 396 -17.43 6.40 13.39
N ALA A 397 -18.04 5.43 14.06
CA ALA A 397 -18.72 5.66 15.34
C ALA A 397 -17.73 6.00 16.48
N THR A 398 -16.47 5.58 16.37
CA THR A 398 -15.42 5.93 17.34
C THR A 398 -15.00 7.39 17.26
N ILE A 399 -15.25 8.05 16.12
CA ILE A 399 -14.94 9.46 15.91
C ILE A 399 -16.09 10.33 16.45
N THR A 400 -15.96 10.79 17.68
CA THR A 400 -17.00 11.57 18.38
C THR A 400 -17.08 13.02 17.89
N ASP A 401 -15.95 13.64 17.54
CA ASP A 401 -15.94 14.96 16.90
C ASP A 401 -16.19 14.85 15.40
N LYS A 402 -17.42 15.12 14.98
CA LYS A 402 -17.87 15.06 13.58
C LYS A 402 -17.32 16.17 12.67
N SER A 403 -16.55 17.12 13.21
CA SER A 403 -15.77 18.07 12.43
C SER A 403 -14.34 17.61 12.13
N THR A 404 -13.97 16.39 12.56
CA THR A 404 -12.74 15.72 12.14
C THR A 404 -12.79 15.44 10.63
N PRO A 405 -11.82 15.93 9.83
CA PRO A 405 -11.75 15.60 8.41
C PRO A 405 -11.52 14.11 8.20
N ILE A 406 -12.29 13.53 7.29
CA ILE A 406 -12.16 12.12 6.89
C ILE A 406 -11.53 12.06 5.49
N VAL A 407 -10.48 11.26 5.33
CA VAL A 407 -9.88 10.94 4.03
C VAL A 407 -10.07 9.44 3.78
N VAL A 408 -10.88 9.09 2.79
CA VAL A 408 -11.12 7.70 2.38
C VAL A 408 -10.32 7.40 1.13
N ALA A 409 -9.43 6.41 1.18
CA ALA A 409 -8.76 5.86 0.02
C ALA A 409 -9.42 4.56 -0.44
N MET A 410 -9.73 4.49 -1.72
CA MET A 410 -10.24 3.27 -2.36
C MET A 410 -9.77 3.25 -3.82
N HIS A 411 -9.78 2.08 -4.46
CA HIS A 411 -9.21 1.96 -5.81
C HIS A 411 -10.15 2.48 -6.90
N ALA A 412 -11.34 1.87 -7.06
CA ALA A 412 -12.30 2.30 -8.05
C ALA A 412 -12.93 3.65 -7.65
N HIS A 413 -13.21 4.49 -8.64
CA HIS A 413 -13.84 5.79 -8.45
C HIS A 413 -15.28 5.67 -7.94
N LEU A 414 -15.67 6.59 -7.05
CA LEU A 414 -17.03 6.76 -6.56
C LEU A 414 -17.96 7.23 -7.69
N HIS A 415 -17.53 8.22 -8.48
CA HIS A 415 -18.31 8.81 -9.57
C HIS A 415 -17.60 8.71 -10.91
N SER A 416 -18.37 8.54 -11.98
CA SER A 416 -17.83 8.53 -13.34
C SER A 416 -17.13 9.85 -13.69
N ASN A 417 -16.17 9.81 -14.61
CA ASN A 417 -15.55 11.01 -15.18
C ASN A 417 -16.62 12.05 -15.61
N PRO A 418 -16.61 13.28 -15.07
CA PRO A 418 -17.66 14.25 -15.33
C PRO A 418 -17.88 14.57 -16.81
N SER A 419 -19.17 14.72 -17.18
CA SER A 419 -19.59 15.23 -18.48
C SER A 419 -20.14 16.65 -18.36
N LEU A 420 -20.38 17.31 -19.50
CA LEU A 420 -21.09 18.57 -19.60
C LEU A 420 -22.42 18.33 -20.30
N ASN A 421 -23.51 18.87 -19.75
CA ASN A 421 -24.81 18.87 -20.41
C ASN A 421 -24.90 19.99 -21.47
N SER A 422 -26.06 20.15 -22.12
CA SER A 422 -26.28 21.18 -23.15
C SER A 422 -26.15 22.62 -22.65
N SER A 423 -26.30 22.88 -21.35
CA SER A 423 -26.09 24.19 -20.73
C SER A 423 -24.64 24.42 -20.29
N GLY A 424 -23.73 23.47 -20.55
CA GLY A 424 -22.33 23.53 -20.10
C GLY A 424 -22.15 23.24 -18.61
N SER A 425 -23.18 22.74 -17.92
CA SER A 425 -23.11 22.37 -16.51
C SER A 425 -22.57 20.94 -16.35
N GLU A 426 -21.78 20.74 -15.30
CA GLU A 426 -21.19 19.44 -15.01
C GLU A 426 -22.24 18.43 -14.52
N THR A 427 -22.16 17.21 -15.04
CA THR A 427 -23.01 16.07 -14.64
C THR A 427 -22.18 14.81 -14.46
N THR A 428 -22.45 14.04 -13.42
CA THR A 428 -21.89 12.71 -13.21
C THR A 428 -22.85 11.84 -12.39
N GLY A 429 -22.55 10.55 -12.25
CA GLY A 429 -23.30 9.60 -11.45
C GLY A 429 -22.36 8.58 -10.80
N TYR A 430 -22.87 7.88 -9.78
CA TYR A 430 -22.13 6.86 -9.08
C TYR A 430 -21.69 5.72 -10.00
N ARG A 431 -20.45 5.25 -9.81
CA ARG A 431 -19.91 4.07 -10.49
C ARG A 431 -20.01 2.81 -9.64
N ILE A 432 -19.92 2.95 -8.32
CA ILE A 432 -20.02 1.84 -7.37
C ILE A 432 -21.50 1.52 -7.08
N THR A 433 -21.84 0.23 -7.06
CA THR A 433 -23.24 -0.23 -7.01
C THR A 433 -23.97 0.12 -5.71
N ASN A 434 -23.27 0.17 -4.59
CA ASN A 434 -23.82 0.47 -3.26
C ASN A 434 -23.35 1.84 -2.73
N ALA A 435 -23.14 2.82 -3.62
CA ALA A 435 -22.65 4.15 -3.26
C ALA A 435 -23.49 4.84 -2.17
N ALA A 436 -24.81 4.60 -2.18
CA ALA A 436 -25.72 5.19 -1.20
C ALA A 436 -25.38 4.76 0.23
N ASP A 437 -25.06 3.48 0.47
CA ASP A 437 -24.72 2.98 1.80
C ASP A 437 -23.42 3.61 2.32
N PHE A 438 -22.42 3.71 1.45
CA PHE A 438 -21.15 4.36 1.72
C PHE A 438 -21.31 5.86 2.04
N VAL A 439 -22.01 6.60 1.19
CA VAL A 439 -22.27 8.04 1.39
C VAL A 439 -23.09 8.28 2.65
N ASN A 440 -24.07 7.42 2.93
CA ASN A 440 -24.89 7.51 4.15
C ASN A 440 -24.07 7.26 5.43
N ALA A 441 -23.05 6.40 5.41
CA ALA A 441 -22.16 6.19 6.55
C ALA A 441 -21.36 7.47 6.89
N LEU A 442 -21.08 8.31 5.89
CA LEU A 442 -20.25 9.51 6.00
C LEU A 442 -21.04 10.81 6.21
N LYS A 443 -22.38 10.77 6.09
CA LYS A 443 -23.25 11.98 6.15
C LYS A 443 -23.13 12.82 7.42
N GLY A 444 -22.65 12.21 8.51
CA GLY A 444 -22.48 12.90 9.79
C GLY A 444 -21.26 13.82 9.85
N PHE A 445 -20.31 13.68 8.93
CA PHE A 445 -19.04 14.43 8.94
C PHE A 445 -19.10 15.65 8.02
N THR A 446 -18.49 16.75 8.47
CA THR A 446 -18.53 18.03 7.73
C THR A 446 -17.59 18.08 6.53
N THR A 447 -16.47 17.35 6.58
CA THR A 447 -15.43 17.35 5.56
C THR A 447 -14.98 15.92 5.29
N VAL A 448 -15.29 15.43 4.09
CA VAL A 448 -14.90 14.11 3.63
C VAL A 448 -14.24 14.24 2.26
N HIS A 449 -13.03 13.71 2.14
CA HIS A 449 -12.33 13.55 0.89
C HIS A 449 -12.27 12.06 0.54
N VAL A 450 -12.63 11.73 -0.69
CA VAL A 450 -12.47 10.38 -1.25
C VAL A 450 -11.38 10.46 -2.30
N VAL A 451 -10.28 9.73 -2.11
CA VAL A 451 -9.16 9.67 -3.07
C VAL A 451 -9.19 8.33 -3.79
N THR A 452 -9.18 8.35 -5.13
CA THR A 452 -9.36 7.16 -5.99
C THR A 452 -8.40 7.12 -7.16
N GLY A 453 -8.17 5.92 -7.70
CA GLY A 453 -7.29 5.64 -8.85
C GLY A 453 -8.06 5.01 -10.00
N HIS A 454 -7.58 3.87 -10.52
CA HIS A 454 -8.24 2.95 -11.45
C HIS A 454 -8.42 3.46 -12.89
N THR A 455 -8.75 4.73 -13.08
CA THR A 455 -9.11 5.28 -14.38
C THR A 455 -7.93 5.83 -15.18
N HIS A 456 -6.77 5.98 -14.54
CA HIS A 456 -5.56 6.58 -15.10
C HIS A 456 -5.76 8.02 -15.60
N ILE A 457 -6.72 8.76 -15.06
CA ILE A 457 -7.00 10.15 -15.42
C ILE A 457 -7.21 11.00 -14.17
N ASN A 458 -7.12 12.32 -14.32
CA ASN A 458 -7.42 13.24 -13.24
C ASN A 458 -8.84 13.80 -13.42
N TYR A 459 -9.61 13.81 -12.33
CA TYR A 459 -10.82 14.62 -12.21
C TYR A 459 -11.25 14.73 -10.75
N ASN A 460 -12.01 15.77 -10.46
CA ASN A 460 -12.57 16.03 -9.13
C ASN A 460 -14.09 16.11 -9.23
N VAL A 461 -14.80 15.63 -8.20
CA VAL A 461 -16.26 15.65 -8.13
C VAL A 461 -16.74 16.25 -6.83
N GLU A 462 -17.61 17.26 -6.96
CA GLU A 462 -18.37 17.87 -5.87
C GLU A 462 -19.84 17.92 -6.28
N LEU A 463 -20.70 17.27 -5.49
CA LEU A 463 -22.14 17.19 -5.75
C LEU A 463 -22.93 17.99 -4.72
N ALA A 464 -23.94 18.73 -5.19
CA ALA A 464 -24.85 19.47 -4.31
C ALA A 464 -25.66 18.53 -3.39
N THR A 465 -25.87 17.28 -3.79
CA THR A 465 -26.59 16.25 -3.00
C THR A 465 -25.76 15.65 -1.87
N ALA A 466 -24.44 15.82 -1.90
CA ALA A 466 -23.51 15.36 -0.86
C ALA A 466 -22.41 16.44 -0.66
N PRO A 467 -22.77 17.63 -0.16
CA PRO A 467 -21.89 18.81 -0.16
C PRO A 467 -20.68 18.69 0.77
N ASN A 468 -20.70 17.71 1.69
CA ASN A 468 -19.60 17.39 2.59
C ASN A 468 -18.57 16.44 1.97
N ILE A 469 -18.87 15.83 0.82
CA ILE A 469 -18.00 14.85 0.14
C ILE A 469 -17.41 15.47 -1.12
N MET A 470 -16.09 15.38 -1.24
CA MET A 470 -15.37 15.65 -2.48
C MET A 470 -14.55 14.44 -2.90
N GLU A 471 -14.73 13.97 -4.12
CA GLU A 471 -13.90 12.93 -4.72
C GLU A 471 -12.75 13.54 -5.53
N HIS A 472 -11.60 12.88 -5.44
CA HIS A 472 -10.34 13.17 -6.11
C HIS A 472 -9.87 11.90 -6.83
N ASN A 473 -10.19 11.77 -8.11
CA ASN A 473 -9.60 10.71 -8.92
C ASN A 473 -8.23 11.20 -9.42
N THR A 474 -7.17 10.51 -9.01
CA THR A 474 -5.79 10.88 -9.32
C THR A 474 -5.28 10.10 -10.52
N GLY A 475 -4.54 10.77 -11.40
CA GLY A 475 -3.86 10.14 -12.53
C GLY A 475 -2.83 9.10 -12.10
N ALA A 476 -2.52 8.17 -13.01
CA ALA A 476 -1.65 7.02 -12.71
C ALA A 476 -0.16 7.40 -12.65
N VAL A 477 0.57 6.79 -11.71
CA VAL A 477 2.05 6.82 -11.67
C VAL A 477 2.62 6.26 -12.96
N CYS A 478 2.02 5.17 -13.47
CA CYS A 478 2.45 4.54 -14.71
C CYS A 478 2.04 5.29 -15.99
N ALA A 479 1.33 6.42 -15.87
CA ALA A 479 0.72 7.08 -17.02
C ALA A 479 -0.15 6.10 -17.83
N THR A 480 0.01 6.02 -19.15
CA THR A 480 -0.64 5.01 -19.99
C THR A 480 0.12 3.68 -19.93
N TRP A 481 0.05 2.98 -18.78
CA TRP A 481 0.69 1.67 -18.52
C TRP A 481 2.15 1.60 -18.99
N TRP A 482 2.91 2.65 -18.70
CA TRP A 482 4.31 2.85 -19.07
C TRP A 482 4.59 2.89 -20.59
N TRP A 483 3.57 2.87 -21.45
CA TRP A 483 3.75 2.83 -22.90
C TRP A 483 4.24 4.15 -23.48
N THR A 484 3.70 5.28 -23.03
CA THR A 484 4.07 6.60 -23.56
C THR A 484 5.50 7.00 -23.18
N GLY A 485 6.04 6.44 -22.08
CA GLY A 485 7.44 6.59 -21.68
C GLY A 485 8.37 5.48 -22.20
N ASN A 486 7.83 4.39 -22.75
CA ASN A 486 8.61 3.24 -23.21
C ASN A 486 9.52 3.61 -24.40
N VAL A 487 10.69 2.99 -24.46
CA VAL A 487 11.64 3.15 -25.56
C VAL A 487 10.96 2.79 -26.89
N GLY A 488 11.13 3.67 -27.87
CA GLY A 488 10.49 3.57 -29.19
C GLY A 488 9.11 4.24 -29.27
N TYR A 489 8.45 4.58 -28.17
CA TYR A 489 7.24 5.41 -28.20
C TYR A 489 7.62 6.90 -28.15
N ALA A 490 6.69 7.77 -27.76
CA ALA A 490 6.92 9.21 -27.71
C ALA A 490 7.91 9.68 -26.63
N GLY A 491 8.15 8.87 -25.60
CA GLY A 491 9.11 9.17 -24.53
C GLY A 491 8.67 10.31 -23.59
N ASN A 492 7.37 10.57 -23.47
CA ASN A 492 6.85 11.73 -22.73
C ASN A 492 5.96 11.40 -21.51
N HIS A 493 5.76 10.11 -21.21
CA HIS A 493 5.12 9.63 -19.96
C HIS A 493 3.81 10.36 -19.58
N ILE A 494 2.77 10.23 -20.42
CA ILE A 494 1.48 10.91 -20.25
C ILE A 494 0.30 9.95 -20.16
N CYS A 495 -0.64 10.28 -19.29
CA CYS A 495 -1.93 9.63 -19.07
C CYS A 495 -2.88 9.83 -20.25
N LYS A 496 -3.94 9.01 -20.31
CA LYS A 496 -4.94 9.03 -21.39
C LYS A 496 -5.83 10.28 -21.44
N ASP A 497 -5.77 11.14 -20.42
CA ASP A 497 -6.39 12.48 -20.39
C ASP A 497 -5.41 13.60 -20.80
N GLY A 498 -4.16 13.27 -21.13
CA GLY A 498 -3.11 14.22 -21.50
C GLY A 498 -2.25 14.73 -20.34
N ALA A 499 -2.62 14.42 -19.10
CA ALA A 499 -1.81 14.77 -17.93
C ALA A 499 -0.48 13.99 -17.95
N PRO A 500 0.63 14.55 -17.47
CA PRO A 500 1.84 13.75 -17.18
C PRO A 500 1.51 12.65 -16.18
N GLY A 501 2.19 11.50 -16.24
CA GLY A 501 2.18 10.54 -15.13
C GLY A 501 2.67 11.21 -13.83
N GLY A 502 2.04 10.89 -12.70
CA GLY A 502 2.17 11.70 -11.50
C GLY A 502 1.51 11.11 -10.27
N TYR A 503 1.42 11.93 -9.23
CA TYR A 503 0.83 11.58 -7.94
C TYR A 503 0.23 12.82 -7.27
N GLY A 504 -0.67 12.62 -6.31
CA GLY A 504 -1.19 13.71 -5.48
C GLY A 504 -0.23 14.03 -4.33
N ILE A 505 -0.08 15.31 -3.99
CA ILE A 505 0.53 15.73 -2.73
C ILE A 505 -0.53 16.41 -1.89
N TRP A 506 -0.82 15.83 -0.74
CA TRP A 506 -1.78 16.35 0.22
C TRP A 506 -1.04 16.90 1.44
N GLU A 507 -1.24 18.17 1.74
CA GLU A 507 -0.63 18.89 2.85
C GLU A 507 -1.69 19.12 3.93
N MET A 508 -1.39 18.69 5.15
CA MET A 508 -2.25 18.86 6.31
C MET A 508 -1.57 19.75 7.34
N GLN A 509 -2.32 20.70 7.85
CA GLN A 509 -1.96 21.51 9.02
C GLN A 509 -3.14 21.49 10.00
N GLY A 510 -3.09 20.58 10.97
CA GLY A 510 -4.23 20.31 11.83
C GLY A 510 -5.41 19.75 11.02
N ARG A 511 -6.45 20.57 10.83
CA ARG A 511 -7.66 20.22 10.05
C ARG A 511 -7.74 20.89 8.68
N ASP A 512 -6.77 21.74 8.36
CA ASP A 512 -6.69 22.37 7.05
C ASP A 512 -6.00 21.41 6.08
N LEU A 513 -6.70 21.05 5.01
CA LEU A 513 -6.22 20.16 3.95
C LEU A 513 -6.01 20.98 2.68
N LYS A 514 -4.82 20.85 2.08
CA LYS A 514 -4.51 21.36 0.75
C LYS A 514 -4.00 20.22 -0.12
N TRP A 515 -4.22 20.30 -1.42
CA TRP A 515 -3.76 19.26 -2.34
C TRP A 515 -3.34 19.86 -3.68
N LYS A 516 -2.47 19.13 -4.37
CA LYS A 516 -2.03 19.44 -5.73
C LYS A 516 -1.66 18.15 -6.47
N TYR A 517 -1.66 18.21 -7.79
CA TYR A 517 -1.07 17.16 -8.61
C TYR A 517 0.43 17.41 -8.81
N LYS A 518 1.25 16.37 -8.77
CA LYS A 518 2.69 16.43 -9.04
C LYS A 518 3.05 15.54 -10.22
N ALA A 519 3.32 16.17 -11.34
CA ALA A 519 3.86 15.51 -12.54
C ALA A 519 5.30 15.04 -12.31
N ILE A 520 5.60 13.78 -12.64
CA ILE A 520 6.94 13.20 -12.52
C ILE A 520 7.91 13.95 -13.42
N GLY A 521 9.07 14.33 -12.89
CA GLY A 521 10.13 15.04 -13.63
C GLY A 521 9.91 16.54 -13.80
N GLU A 522 8.74 17.06 -13.42
CA GLU A 522 8.37 18.47 -13.56
C GLU A 522 8.28 19.17 -12.20
N SER A 523 8.25 20.51 -12.19
CA SER A 523 8.00 21.27 -10.96
C SER A 523 6.55 21.13 -10.48
N GLU A 524 6.30 21.35 -9.18
CA GLU A 524 4.93 21.43 -8.62
C GLU A 524 4.06 22.52 -9.29
N ASP A 525 4.67 23.47 -9.99
CA ASP A 525 3.96 24.56 -10.67
C ASP A 525 3.47 24.18 -12.08
N TYR A 526 3.84 23.00 -12.57
CA TYR A 526 3.38 22.51 -13.87
C TYR A 526 1.99 21.88 -13.78
N GLN A 527 0.96 22.73 -13.72
CA GLN A 527 -0.44 22.32 -13.54
C GLN A 527 -1.31 22.34 -14.81
N PHE A 528 -0.77 22.80 -15.94
CA PHE A 528 -1.51 22.80 -17.19
C PHE A 528 -0.60 22.81 -18.42
N ARG A 529 -1.19 22.53 -19.59
CA ARG A 529 -0.56 22.69 -20.91
C ARG A 529 -1.51 23.35 -21.89
N ALA A 530 -1.01 24.29 -22.69
CA ALA A 530 -1.76 24.90 -23.80
C ALA A 530 -1.30 24.40 -25.18
N TYR A 531 -2.28 24.22 -26.09
CA TYR A 531 -2.11 23.82 -27.49
C TYR A 531 -2.68 24.88 -28.43
N ASP A 532 -1.88 25.30 -29.42
CA ASP A 532 -2.36 26.14 -30.50
C ASP A 532 -3.07 25.27 -31.54
N LEU A 533 -4.41 25.33 -31.60
CA LEU A 533 -5.14 24.45 -32.51
C LEU A 533 -4.86 24.77 -33.98
N ASN A 534 -4.36 25.97 -34.31
CA ASN A 534 -3.87 26.25 -35.66
C ASN A 534 -2.69 25.35 -36.07
N GLN A 535 -1.95 24.81 -35.10
CA GLN A 535 -0.81 23.91 -35.30
C GLN A 535 -1.14 22.44 -34.96
N VAL A 536 -2.39 22.14 -34.59
CA VAL A 536 -2.87 20.77 -34.32
C VAL A 536 -3.65 20.27 -35.54
N HIS A 537 -2.91 19.63 -36.45
CA HIS A 537 -3.47 18.89 -37.59
C HIS A 537 -2.83 17.50 -37.61
N LEU A 538 -3.61 16.50 -37.22
CA LEU A 538 -3.14 15.13 -37.07
C LEU A 538 -3.44 14.34 -38.35
N THR A 539 -2.40 14.02 -39.11
CA THR A 539 -2.49 13.17 -40.31
C THR A 539 -1.75 11.86 -40.14
N LYS A 540 -2.26 10.80 -40.79
CA LYS A 540 -1.61 9.48 -40.85
C LYS A 540 -0.18 9.62 -41.36
N ASP A 541 0.03 10.35 -42.45
CA ASP A 541 1.35 10.45 -43.09
C ASP A 541 2.39 11.12 -42.19
N LYS A 542 1.97 12.03 -41.30
CA LYS A 542 2.89 12.70 -40.37
C LYS A 542 3.21 11.85 -39.15
N TYR A 543 2.21 11.20 -38.55
CA TYR A 543 2.36 10.58 -37.22
C TYR A 543 2.34 9.04 -37.24
N ALA A 544 1.86 8.43 -38.31
CA ALA A 544 1.85 6.98 -38.52
C ALA A 544 2.13 6.59 -39.99
N PRO A 545 3.26 7.06 -40.59
CA PRO A 545 3.54 6.85 -42.01
C PRO A 545 3.61 5.37 -42.42
N ALA A 546 4.05 4.48 -41.53
CA ALA A 546 4.16 3.04 -41.79
C ALA A 546 2.84 2.27 -41.58
N TYR A 547 1.77 2.94 -41.15
CA TYR A 547 0.46 2.30 -40.99
C TYR A 547 -0.22 2.06 -42.34
N THR A 548 -0.68 0.83 -42.57
CA THR A 548 -1.32 0.39 -43.81
C THR A 548 -2.83 0.16 -43.68
N GLY A 549 -3.40 0.28 -42.47
CA GLY A 549 -4.84 0.12 -42.22
C GLY A 549 -5.64 1.41 -42.41
N SER A 550 -6.89 1.37 -41.95
CA SER A 550 -7.94 2.38 -42.15
C SER A 550 -8.38 3.12 -40.88
N GLU A 551 -7.93 2.65 -39.72
CA GLU A 551 -8.48 3.03 -38.42
C GLU A 551 -7.89 4.33 -37.85
N TRP A 552 -7.06 5.05 -38.63
CA TRP A 552 -6.47 6.34 -38.21
C TRP A 552 -7.54 7.34 -37.74
N ASN A 553 -8.60 7.49 -38.53
CA ASN A 553 -9.67 8.45 -38.25
C ASN A 553 -10.49 8.06 -37.00
N THR A 554 -10.47 6.80 -36.57
CA THR A 554 -11.10 6.37 -35.30
C THR A 554 -10.49 7.09 -34.10
N TYR A 555 -9.18 7.38 -34.15
CA TYR A 555 -8.45 7.96 -33.01
C TYR A 555 -8.17 9.46 -33.16
N ALA A 556 -8.05 9.96 -34.39
CA ALA A 556 -7.62 11.34 -34.67
C ALA A 556 -8.73 12.25 -35.23
N ALA A 557 -9.99 11.80 -35.30
CA ALA A 557 -11.10 12.54 -35.94
C ALA A 557 -11.22 14.01 -35.51
N GLU A 558 -11.08 14.30 -34.22
CA GLU A 558 -11.20 15.66 -33.65
C GLU A 558 -10.21 16.66 -34.26
N TYR A 559 -9.08 16.16 -34.79
CA TYR A 559 -7.95 16.95 -35.28
C TYR A 559 -7.55 16.60 -36.72
N ALA A 560 -8.41 15.88 -37.44
CA ALA A 560 -8.12 15.39 -38.80
C ALA A 560 -8.15 16.50 -39.86
N ASN A 561 -8.78 17.64 -39.56
CA ASN A 561 -8.85 18.79 -40.46
C ASN A 561 -8.06 19.98 -39.88
N PRO A 562 -7.41 20.79 -40.73
CA PRO A 562 -6.74 22.01 -40.28
C PRO A 562 -7.71 22.97 -39.58
N ASN A 563 -7.38 23.42 -38.37
CA ASN A 563 -8.12 24.47 -37.68
C ASN A 563 -7.58 25.85 -38.07
N LYS A 564 -8.45 26.74 -38.54
CA LYS A 564 -8.11 28.13 -38.91
C LYS A 564 -8.87 29.17 -38.07
N ASN A 565 -9.44 28.75 -36.94
CA ASN A 565 -10.34 29.55 -36.12
C ASN A 565 -9.64 30.34 -35.01
N ASN A 566 -8.30 30.29 -34.93
CA ASN A 566 -7.50 30.95 -33.89
C ASN A 566 -7.84 30.45 -32.48
N GLU A 567 -8.09 29.15 -32.34
CA GLU A 567 -8.47 28.55 -31.07
C GLU A 567 -7.26 27.98 -30.33
N VAL A 568 -7.26 28.10 -29.00
CA VAL A 568 -6.28 27.49 -28.12
C VAL A 568 -6.99 26.58 -27.13
N LEU A 569 -6.44 25.39 -26.94
CA LEU A 569 -6.91 24.39 -25.99
C LEU A 569 -5.99 24.36 -24.76
N ILE A 570 -6.54 24.32 -23.55
CA ILE A 570 -5.79 24.38 -22.29
C ILE A 570 -6.24 23.21 -21.40
N ASN A 571 -5.32 22.31 -21.09
CA ASN A 571 -5.54 21.10 -20.30
C ASN A 571 -5.01 21.32 -18.86
N VAL A 572 -5.87 21.24 -17.83
CA VAL A 572 -5.57 21.67 -16.44
C VAL A 572 -5.73 20.50 -15.46
N TRP A 573 -4.63 19.81 -15.12
CA TRP A 573 -4.65 18.45 -14.55
C TRP A 573 -5.57 18.27 -13.34
N ASN A 574 -5.43 19.14 -12.34
CA ASN A 574 -6.14 19.01 -11.05
C ASN A 574 -7.35 19.93 -10.92
N TYR A 575 -7.98 20.28 -12.06
CA TYR A 575 -9.12 21.20 -12.06
C TYR A 575 -10.26 20.71 -11.17
N ASP A 576 -10.86 21.65 -10.45
CA ASP A 576 -12.10 21.49 -9.71
C ASP A 576 -12.92 22.79 -9.78
N LYS A 577 -14.14 22.80 -9.24
CA LYS A 577 -15.07 23.94 -9.38
C LYS A 577 -14.60 25.22 -8.69
N GLY A 578 -13.63 25.14 -7.78
CA GLY A 578 -13.00 26.28 -7.12
C GLY A 578 -11.89 26.94 -7.93
N TRP A 579 -11.43 26.32 -9.02
CA TRP A 579 -10.35 26.86 -9.86
C TRP A 579 -10.85 27.89 -10.86
N LYS A 580 -9.95 28.80 -11.26
CA LYS A 580 -10.19 29.80 -12.29
C LYS A 580 -9.17 29.68 -13.41
N VAL A 581 -9.64 29.69 -14.65
CA VAL A 581 -8.81 29.74 -15.85
C VAL A 581 -9.11 31.05 -16.57
N GLU A 582 -8.09 31.90 -16.67
CA GLU A 582 -8.18 33.23 -17.24
C GLU A 582 -7.16 33.37 -18.37
N VAL A 583 -7.55 34.01 -19.47
CA VAL A 583 -6.66 34.25 -20.61
C VAL A 583 -6.82 35.69 -21.07
N THR A 584 -5.70 36.36 -21.31
CA THR A 584 -5.70 37.69 -21.92
C THR A 584 -4.86 37.71 -23.20
N GLU A 585 -5.29 38.51 -24.16
CA GLU A 585 -4.60 38.80 -25.42
C GLU A 585 -4.35 40.31 -25.47
N ASN A 586 -3.09 40.74 -25.47
CA ASN A 586 -2.72 42.17 -25.43
C ASN A 586 -3.43 42.95 -24.30
N GLY A 587 -3.58 42.32 -23.12
CA GLY A 587 -4.28 42.89 -21.96
C GLY A 587 -5.82 42.81 -22.01
N THR A 588 -6.42 42.34 -23.12
CA THR A 588 -7.87 42.15 -23.24
C THR A 588 -8.27 40.73 -22.80
N PRO A 589 -9.20 40.56 -21.84
CA PRO A 589 -9.69 39.24 -21.45
C PRO A 589 -10.43 38.51 -22.58
N LEU A 590 -10.15 37.21 -22.73
CA LEU A 590 -10.85 36.32 -23.65
C LEU A 590 -11.90 35.46 -22.91
N THR A 591 -12.97 35.07 -23.61
CA THR A 591 -13.93 34.11 -23.07
C THR A 591 -13.32 32.70 -23.02
N VAL A 592 -13.26 32.12 -21.83
CA VAL A 592 -12.79 30.75 -21.58
C VAL A 592 -13.98 29.83 -21.42
N ASN A 593 -14.09 28.80 -22.26
CA ASN A 593 -15.15 27.80 -22.18
C ASN A 593 -14.58 26.44 -21.81
N ARG A 594 -15.16 25.77 -20.81
CA ARG A 594 -14.85 24.36 -20.53
C ARG A 594 -15.41 23.50 -21.67
N VAL A 595 -14.63 22.52 -22.13
CA VAL A 595 -14.99 21.62 -23.22
C VAL A 595 -14.63 20.18 -22.87
N ARG A 596 -15.25 19.21 -23.55
CA ARG A 596 -14.83 17.81 -23.50
C ARG A 596 -14.18 17.45 -24.82
N MET A 597 -12.86 17.35 -24.81
CA MET A 597 -12.06 16.98 -25.97
C MET A 597 -10.99 15.96 -25.56
N ARG A 598 -10.53 15.17 -26.52
CA ARG A 598 -9.38 14.28 -26.32
C ARG A 598 -8.09 15.07 -26.37
N ASP A 599 -7.11 14.70 -25.58
CA ASP A 599 -5.81 15.36 -25.63
C ASP A 599 -5.05 15.02 -26.93
N PRO A 600 -4.66 16.03 -27.75
CA PRO A 600 -4.01 15.78 -29.03
C PRO A 600 -2.61 15.20 -28.89
N LEU A 601 -1.90 15.50 -27.79
CA LEU A 601 -0.58 14.96 -27.54
C LEU A 601 -0.65 13.47 -27.19
N HIS A 602 -1.60 13.06 -26.35
CA HIS A 602 -1.79 11.65 -26.03
C HIS A 602 -2.13 10.81 -27.26
N ILE A 603 -2.95 11.32 -28.20
CA ILE A 603 -3.27 10.62 -29.46
C ILE A 603 -1.98 10.27 -30.23
N ILE A 604 -1.07 11.23 -30.39
CA ILE A 604 0.18 11.01 -31.11
C ILE A 604 1.22 10.23 -30.29
N SER A 605 1.13 10.27 -28.96
CA SER A 605 2.04 9.55 -28.06
C SER A 605 1.75 8.06 -27.93
N TYR A 606 0.47 7.65 -28.03
CA TYR A 606 0.08 6.26 -27.88
C TYR A 606 -0.53 5.68 -29.16
N SER A 607 -1.75 6.11 -29.53
CA SER A 607 -2.49 5.48 -30.64
C SER A 607 -1.74 5.58 -31.97
N ALA A 608 -1.19 6.76 -32.30
CA ALA A 608 -0.38 6.91 -33.52
C ALA A 608 0.86 6.00 -33.49
N GLN A 609 1.55 5.88 -32.35
CA GLN A 609 2.71 5.01 -32.20
C GLN A 609 2.37 3.53 -32.37
N ARG A 610 1.19 3.09 -31.88
CA ARG A 610 0.68 1.73 -32.08
C ARG A 610 0.36 1.47 -33.56
N LEU A 611 -0.40 2.37 -34.18
CA LEU A 611 -0.78 2.26 -35.60
C LEU A 611 0.45 2.29 -36.51
N ASN A 612 1.44 3.14 -36.25
CA ASN A 612 2.68 3.19 -37.02
C ASN A 612 3.45 1.85 -37.02
N ARG A 613 3.17 0.98 -36.06
CA ARG A 613 3.74 -0.37 -35.95
C ARG A 613 2.80 -1.46 -36.46
N ASN A 614 1.71 -1.06 -37.13
CA ASN A 614 0.60 -1.93 -37.54
C ASN A 614 0.03 -2.76 -36.38
N ALA A 615 0.03 -2.19 -35.17
CA ALA A 615 -0.54 -2.79 -33.99
C ALA A 615 -1.86 -2.10 -33.62
N VAL A 616 -2.83 -2.89 -33.16
CA VAL A 616 -4.11 -2.36 -32.66
C VAL A 616 -3.85 -1.63 -31.32
N PRO A 617 -4.27 -0.36 -31.18
CA PRO A 617 -4.30 0.31 -29.88
C PRO A 617 -5.18 -0.45 -28.89
N THR A 618 -4.70 -0.67 -27.67
CA THR A 618 -5.48 -1.33 -26.61
C THR A 618 -6.59 -0.39 -26.15
N GLU A 619 -7.84 -0.83 -26.16
CA GLU A 619 -9.03 -0.01 -25.89
C GLU A 619 -8.91 0.80 -24.59
N ASP A 620 -8.49 0.18 -23.48
CA ASP A 620 -8.36 0.86 -22.20
C ASP A 620 -7.29 1.97 -22.20
N PHE A 621 -6.34 1.93 -23.14
CA PHE A 621 -5.17 2.82 -23.16
C PHE A 621 -5.36 4.00 -24.11
N VAL A 622 -6.40 3.99 -24.95
CA VAL A 622 -6.64 5.07 -25.93
C VAL A 622 -7.07 6.36 -25.25
N THR A 623 -6.82 7.49 -25.90
CA THR A 623 -7.19 8.82 -25.38
C THR A 623 -8.67 8.92 -25.05
N THR A 624 -8.97 9.47 -23.87
CA THR A 624 -10.36 9.69 -23.43
C THR A 624 -10.75 11.16 -23.49
N LEU A 625 -12.06 11.42 -23.48
CA LEU A 625 -12.60 12.75 -23.25
C LEU A 625 -12.33 13.13 -21.80
N THR A 626 -11.71 14.29 -21.59
CA THR A 626 -11.41 14.76 -20.23
C THR A 626 -12.45 15.76 -19.70
N ALA A 627 -12.58 15.82 -18.38
CA ALA A 627 -13.34 16.83 -17.64
C ALA A 627 -12.54 18.12 -17.40
N HIS A 628 -11.26 18.21 -17.74
CA HIS A 628 -10.39 19.33 -17.34
C HIS A 628 -9.78 20.12 -18.50
N MET A 629 -10.51 20.18 -19.62
CA MET A 629 -10.11 20.91 -20.83
C MET A 629 -10.88 22.22 -21.00
N PHE A 630 -10.18 23.26 -21.44
CA PHE A 630 -10.72 24.60 -21.71
C PHE A 630 -10.34 25.07 -23.10
N LYS A 631 -11.18 25.89 -23.71
CA LYS A 631 -10.96 26.46 -25.04
C LYS A 631 -11.20 27.96 -25.05
N VAL A 632 -10.29 28.68 -25.72
CA VAL A 632 -10.40 30.12 -25.99
C VAL A 632 -10.26 30.37 -27.50
N LYS A 633 -10.78 31.52 -27.95
CA LYS A 633 -10.60 32.01 -29.32
C LYS A 633 -9.85 33.35 -29.29
N ALA A 634 -8.67 33.37 -29.89
CA ALA A 634 -7.84 34.56 -30.05
C ALA A 634 -8.25 35.37 -31.29
N SER A 635 -7.87 36.65 -31.33
CA SER A 635 -8.11 37.52 -32.49
C SER A 635 -7.24 37.17 -33.70
N SER A 636 -6.02 36.67 -33.47
CA SER A 636 -5.02 36.35 -34.50
C SER A 636 -4.44 34.94 -34.30
N SER A 637 -3.78 34.38 -35.32
CA SER A 637 -3.03 33.11 -35.22
C SER A 637 -1.62 33.29 -34.67
N THR A 638 -1.16 34.52 -34.44
CA THR A 638 0.23 34.85 -34.04
C THR A 638 0.33 35.71 -32.78
N SER A 639 -0.80 36.04 -32.16
CA SER A 639 -0.81 36.81 -30.92
C SER A 639 -0.38 35.95 -29.74
N THR A 640 0.41 36.55 -28.84
CA THR A 640 0.75 35.94 -27.56
C THR A 640 -0.46 35.96 -26.62
N LEU A 641 -0.71 34.83 -25.95
CA LEU A 641 -1.73 34.73 -24.91
C LEU A 641 -1.08 34.62 -23.54
N GLU A 642 -1.54 35.43 -22.59
CA GLU A 642 -1.18 35.30 -21.19
C GLU A 642 -2.24 34.43 -20.50
N ILE A 643 -1.86 33.19 -20.19
CA ILE A 643 -2.71 32.22 -19.50
C ILE A 643 -2.41 32.25 -18.02
N ARG A 644 -3.46 32.39 -17.20
CA ARG A 644 -3.40 32.35 -15.75
C ARG A 644 -4.39 31.31 -15.23
N VAL A 645 -3.88 30.31 -14.53
CA VAL A 645 -4.69 29.32 -13.82
C VAL A 645 -4.52 29.55 -12.32
N THR A 646 -5.62 29.74 -11.59
CA THR A 646 -5.60 29.92 -10.13
C THR A 646 -6.32 28.74 -9.48
N ASP A 647 -5.64 28.03 -8.58
CA ASP A 647 -6.26 26.93 -7.83
C ASP A 647 -7.23 27.42 -6.75
N ARG A 648 -7.97 26.49 -6.15
CA ARG A 648 -8.91 26.80 -5.06
C ARG A 648 -8.25 27.39 -3.81
N PHE A 649 -6.94 27.26 -3.67
CA PHE A 649 -6.16 27.80 -2.54
C PHE A 649 -5.52 29.15 -2.86
N GLY A 650 -5.75 29.70 -4.06
CA GLY A 650 -5.23 30.98 -4.52
C GLY A 650 -3.83 30.93 -5.14
N LYS A 651 -3.23 29.75 -5.33
CA LYS A 651 -1.94 29.61 -6.02
C LYS A 651 -2.13 29.84 -7.52
N VAL A 652 -1.22 30.59 -8.13
CA VAL A 652 -1.33 31.02 -9.52
C VAL A 652 -0.23 30.39 -10.37
N TYR A 653 -0.64 29.74 -11.46
CA TYR A 653 0.22 29.17 -12.49
C TYR A 653 0.08 29.98 -13.77
N ARG A 654 1.18 30.18 -14.51
CA ARG A 654 1.22 31.10 -15.66
C ARG A 654 1.96 30.51 -16.84
N GLU A 655 1.48 30.85 -18.04
CA GLU A 655 2.18 30.63 -19.30
C GLU A 655 1.98 31.86 -20.19
N SER A 656 3.07 32.43 -20.72
CA SER A 656 3.02 33.37 -21.83
C SER A 656 3.20 32.57 -23.11
N MET A 657 2.07 32.23 -23.75
CA MET A 657 2.02 31.34 -24.90
C MET A 657 2.29 32.13 -26.19
N VAL A 658 3.53 32.09 -26.67
CA VAL A 658 3.92 32.67 -27.96
C VAL A 658 3.35 31.81 -29.10
N ARG A 659 2.71 32.45 -30.08
CA ARG A 659 2.06 31.78 -31.22
C ARG A 659 2.66 32.19 -32.57
N PRO A 660 2.75 31.28 -33.55
CA PRO A 660 2.24 29.91 -33.53
C PRO A 660 3.04 28.96 -32.62
N LYS A 661 2.35 28.10 -31.87
CA LYS A 661 2.99 27.08 -31.00
C LYS A 661 2.86 25.69 -31.60
N THR A 662 3.95 25.13 -32.12
CA THR A 662 3.96 23.81 -32.76
C THR A 662 3.59 22.70 -31.78
N LEU A 663 2.75 21.74 -32.22
CA LEU A 663 2.54 20.49 -31.50
C LEU A 663 3.79 19.60 -31.61
N GLY A 664 4.42 19.31 -30.46
CA GLY A 664 5.56 18.41 -30.34
C GLY A 664 5.41 17.43 -29.17
N TYR A 665 6.35 16.50 -29.05
CA TYR A 665 6.36 15.48 -27.98
C TYR A 665 6.90 15.99 -26.64
N LEU A 666 7.58 17.13 -26.64
CA LEU A 666 8.15 17.72 -25.44
C LEU A 666 7.06 18.18 -24.48
N MET A 667 7.32 18.00 -23.18
CA MET A 667 6.36 18.35 -22.12
C MET A 667 6.23 19.87 -21.92
N LYS A 668 7.27 20.64 -22.24
CA LYS A 668 7.30 22.11 -22.22
C LYS A 668 7.88 22.69 -23.49
#